data_AF-A0A381XXL1-F1
#
_entry.id   AF-A0A381XXL1-F1
#
_cell.length_a   1.000
_cell.length_b   1.000
_cell.length_c   1.000
_cell.angle_alpha   90.00
_cell.angle_beta   90.00
_cell.angle_gamma   90.00
#
_symmetry.space_group_name_H-M   'P 1'
#
loop_
_entity.id
_entity.type
_entity.pdbx_description
1 polymer ?
#
loop_
_entity_poly.entity_id
_entity_poly.type
_entity_poly.pdbx_seq_one_letter_code
_entity_poly.pdbx_strand_id
1 'polypeptide(L)'
;MSVAGAADMDDLTELYTGGLTFEMGMDFKDGKPEKWKKSKLSDPLDCLRLKLLDMLGSEGPQTSETLCARLPFPSAQVDSVLQELEMRNLAAIGFFKQTDEGEYILRIDEYRITGGTVDVVDYRTLQSLLLQKSFTKYEEPAEAMRALILIQRRDELLHRVNNYRFRDWKDIKHDPDVYNGRLLHNRVGYTLKDQIPILLGLRSEPWLGPLEEELLDKIPEGGLTRTELFEDYPKGKENAHIQRSLKHALSNLERQLVVAKQYIEVPNRKRSLAVFHKIHGVIEPLSFDDALVAMINRIGPIRLHTLRFFVSRPVEDLADALRRLEDANRIIRVVALQPDPTDYYSSKEDSENLLSPMPEDRKMRVLSQSDPFCSRFIHEIRLILKQGWYHPVFKGVDPIGRILMFVVNDYLEIKDINIPHSYLDEFKEAFSSLLDNYRDRLVDVSVLHAFNGVPVHDCDENIQQILADLDYSSMGDGERYIRGGVVEPRSRKEVNRMLFHHHKMHQDSRLENETMALEEMRELRDDFALRGRCEMFRVNLHSMAAAKQLHQGTNLRGHQVWAKLAHFQRLLTIRNVHSAEEDEDILQFFREHHDPSIFMERHAMKRAEFRKLISPLVRSGHLVQDYRGGFKTVEPMQNTDLWEVKRDYLRELVSDYPVISLKQVERLAGSPFSAEEISDVMHEFEEDGTLIKGFLVDDLQDICWGRQDLLEGLKGIRKTRDLVVPPSDSMMHYFGGLLRERFAYGSAYMVFHDEEPIAAFKANTRDGTIEVTDFVGDSDLEKEALRVMKEFAWEHDMPLAGKLYEKLRSR
;
A
#
# COMPACT_ATOMS: atom_id res chain seq x y z
N MET A 1 -9.30 -39.05 -17.73
CA MET A 1 -10.23 -39.79 -16.85
C MET A 1 -9.93 -39.32 -15.44
N SER A 2 -10.81 -38.49 -14.85
CA SER A 2 -10.66 -37.98 -13.49
C SER A 2 -10.70 -39.14 -12.49
N VAL A 3 -9.90 -39.05 -11.43
CA VAL A 3 -9.67 -40.13 -10.45
C VAL A 3 -10.83 -40.24 -9.42
N ALA A 4 -11.86 -39.40 -9.54
CA ALA A 4 -13.15 -39.57 -8.87
C ALA A 4 -14.28 -39.47 -9.92
N GLY A 5 -15.24 -40.38 -9.84
CA GLY A 5 -16.28 -40.58 -10.84
C GLY A 5 -17.29 -39.44 -10.86
N ALA A 6 -17.30 -38.67 -11.95
CA ALA A 6 -18.32 -37.66 -12.24
C ALA A 6 -19.76 -38.24 -12.32
N ALA A 7 -19.89 -39.57 -12.43
CA ALA A 7 -21.16 -40.29 -12.51
C ALA A 7 -21.88 -40.43 -11.15
N ASP A 8 -21.17 -40.32 -10.04
CA ASP A 8 -21.70 -40.54 -8.68
C ASP A 8 -21.77 -39.25 -7.84
N MET A 9 -21.39 -38.09 -8.40
CA MET A 9 -21.42 -36.79 -7.71
C MET A 9 -22.73 -36.06 -7.96
N ASP A 10 -23.35 -35.51 -6.93
CA ASP A 10 -24.57 -34.71 -7.07
C ASP A 10 -24.28 -33.23 -7.41
N ASP A 11 -23.09 -32.71 -7.03
CA ASP A 11 -22.67 -31.33 -7.27
C ASP A 11 -21.42 -31.26 -8.17
N LEU A 12 -21.56 -30.62 -9.33
CA LEU A 12 -20.48 -30.42 -10.29
C LEU A 12 -19.43 -29.38 -9.83
N THR A 13 -19.76 -28.52 -8.86
CA THR A 13 -18.83 -27.49 -8.36
C THR A 13 -17.61 -28.08 -7.63
N GLU A 14 -17.77 -29.27 -7.07
CA GLU A 14 -16.74 -30.04 -6.38
C GLU A 14 -15.80 -30.78 -7.34
N LEU A 15 -16.18 -30.92 -8.61
CA LEU A 15 -15.40 -31.66 -9.60
C LEU A 15 -14.18 -30.86 -10.06
N TYR A 16 -12.99 -31.30 -9.64
CA TYR A 16 -11.73 -30.76 -10.14
C TYR A 16 -11.33 -31.43 -11.47
N THR A 17 -11.24 -30.64 -12.55
CA THR A 17 -10.78 -31.09 -13.88
C THR A 17 -9.37 -30.59 -14.24
N GLY A 18 -8.69 -29.95 -13.28
CA GLY A 18 -7.40 -29.32 -13.50
C GLY A 18 -6.33 -30.30 -13.97
N GLY A 19 -5.43 -29.80 -14.84
CA GLY A 19 -4.38 -30.60 -15.48
C GLY A 19 -4.83 -31.50 -16.65
N LEU A 20 -6.15 -31.67 -16.89
CA LEU A 20 -6.64 -32.42 -18.04
C LEU A 20 -6.61 -31.56 -19.31
N THR A 21 -6.08 -32.14 -20.39
CA THR A 21 -5.96 -31.46 -21.69
C THR A 21 -6.40 -32.38 -22.81
N PHE A 22 -6.88 -31.79 -23.91
CA PHE A 22 -7.19 -32.48 -25.14
C PHE A 22 -6.49 -31.79 -26.31
N GLU A 23 -6.27 -32.50 -27.40
CA GLU A 23 -5.65 -31.95 -28.59
C GLU A 23 -6.72 -31.62 -29.63
N MET A 24 -6.69 -30.38 -30.14
CA MET A 24 -7.57 -29.91 -31.20
C MET A 24 -6.75 -29.72 -32.47
N GLY A 25 -7.15 -30.38 -33.56
CA GLY A 25 -6.57 -30.14 -34.87
C GLY A 25 -6.90 -28.73 -35.37
N MET A 26 -5.90 -28.02 -35.88
CA MET A 26 -6.03 -26.71 -36.52
C MET A 26 -5.35 -26.73 -37.89
N ASP A 27 -5.68 -25.73 -38.72
CA ASP A 27 -5.08 -25.55 -40.05
C ASP A 27 -5.22 -26.81 -40.93
N PHE A 28 -6.45 -27.26 -41.17
CA PHE A 28 -6.69 -28.49 -41.94
C PHE A 28 -6.35 -28.32 -43.43
N LYS A 29 -5.54 -29.23 -43.97
CA LYS A 29 -5.37 -29.47 -45.43
C LYS A 29 -5.71 -30.90 -45.79
N ASP A 30 -6.50 -31.08 -46.84
CA ASP A 30 -6.96 -32.39 -47.32
C ASP A 30 -7.59 -33.27 -46.21
N GLY A 31 -8.31 -32.65 -45.28
CA GLY A 31 -8.95 -33.34 -44.16
C GLY A 31 -8.00 -33.79 -43.04
N LYS A 32 -6.71 -33.41 -43.08
CA LYS A 32 -5.74 -33.66 -42.02
C LYS A 32 -5.31 -32.35 -41.35
N PRO A 33 -5.21 -32.30 -40.01
CA PRO A 33 -4.74 -31.10 -39.32
C PRO A 33 -3.23 -30.90 -39.54
N GLU A 34 -2.81 -29.71 -39.97
CA GLU A 34 -1.37 -29.37 -40.04
C GLU A 34 -0.78 -29.09 -38.66
N LYS A 35 -1.60 -28.67 -37.69
CA LYS A 35 -1.17 -28.39 -36.32
C LYS A 35 -2.12 -28.99 -35.29
N TRP A 36 -1.55 -29.42 -34.17
CA TRP A 36 -2.31 -29.85 -33.00
C TRP A 36 -2.15 -28.82 -31.90
N LYS A 37 -3.26 -28.22 -31.46
CA LYS A 37 -3.29 -27.27 -30.36
C LYS A 37 -3.77 -28.01 -29.10
N LYS A 38 -2.88 -28.13 -28.13
CA LYS A 38 -3.23 -28.64 -26.80
C LYS A 38 -4.08 -27.60 -26.08
N SER A 39 -5.31 -27.99 -25.71
CA SER A 39 -6.31 -27.13 -25.06
C SER A 39 -6.69 -27.73 -23.71
N LYS A 40 -6.84 -26.89 -22.69
CA LYS A 40 -7.32 -27.31 -21.36
C LYS A 40 -8.82 -27.65 -21.45
N LEU A 41 -9.27 -28.64 -20.68
CA LEU A 41 -10.70 -28.88 -20.52
C LEU A 41 -11.35 -27.67 -19.84
N SER A 42 -12.49 -27.24 -20.38
CA SER A 42 -13.30 -26.18 -19.78
C SER A 42 -14.09 -26.74 -18.60
N ASP A 43 -14.50 -25.87 -17.69
CA ASP A 43 -15.27 -26.24 -16.51
C ASP A 43 -16.58 -26.97 -16.89
N PRO A 44 -16.84 -28.18 -16.38
CA PRO A 44 -18.04 -28.96 -16.71
C PRO A 44 -19.35 -28.26 -16.36
N LEU A 45 -19.41 -27.54 -15.23
CA LEU A 45 -20.61 -26.83 -14.81
C LEU A 45 -20.94 -25.68 -15.77
N ASP A 46 -19.93 -24.87 -16.12
CA ASP A 46 -20.06 -23.81 -17.11
C ASP A 46 -20.49 -24.35 -18.48
N CYS A 47 -19.89 -25.46 -18.91
CA CYS A 47 -20.24 -26.10 -20.19
C CYS A 47 -21.70 -26.59 -20.19
N LEU A 48 -22.13 -27.22 -19.11
CA LEU A 48 -23.50 -27.69 -18.96
C LEU A 48 -24.49 -26.52 -18.95
N ARG A 49 -24.20 -25.46 -18.18
CA ARG A 49 -25.03 -24.24 -18.13
C ARG A 49 -25.19 -23.61 -19.51
N LEU A 50 -24.08 -23.39 -20.22
CA LEU A 50 -24.09 -22.84 -21.58
C LEU A 50 -24.87 -23.75 -22.54
N LYS A 51 -24.69 -25.07 -22.42
CA LYS A 51 -25.37 -26.01 -23.31
C LYS A 51 -26.88 -26.05 -23.07
N LEU A 52 -27.32 -25.98 -21.82
CA LEU A 52 -28.75 -25.90 -21.48
C LEU A 52 -29.38 -24.62 -22.03
N LEU A 53 -28.73 -23.47 -21.87
CA LEU A 53 -29.21 -22.20 -22.45
C LEU A 53 -29.28 -22.25 -23.99
N ASP A 54 -28.28 -22.83 -24.64
CA ASP A 54 -28.24 -23.04 -26.10
C ASP A 54 -29.38 -23.97 -26.57
N MET A 55 -29.64 -25.06 -25.86
CA MET A 55 -30.75 -25.97 -26.19
C MET A 55 -32.11 -25.30 -26.02
N LEU A 56 -32.34 -24.60 -24.89
CA LEU A 56 -33.59 -23.88 -24.66
C LEU A 56 -33.81 -22.75 -25.67
N GLY A 57 -32.75 -22.02 -26.04
CA GLY A 57 -32.85 -20.92 -27.01
C GLY A 57 -33.03 -21.36 -28.46
N SER A 58 -32.52 -22.54 -28.84
CA SER A 58 -32.66 -23.06 -30.20
C SER A 58 -33.93 -23.90 -30.41
N GLU A 59 -34.43 -24.55 -29.36
CA GLU A 59 -35.51 -25.56 -29.46
C GLU A 59 -36.81 -25.15 -28.74
N GLY A 60 -36.79 -24.05 -27.99
CA GLY A 60 -37.94 -23.55 -27.22
C GLY A 60 -38.21 -24.36 -25.94
N PRO A 61 -39.47 -24.40 -25.44
CA PRO A 61 -39.80 -25.10 -24.19
C PRO A 61 -39.47 -26.59 -24.22
N GLN A 62 -38.82 -27.12 -23.19
CA GLN A 62 -38.44 -28.54 -23.07
C GLN A 62 -38.67 -29.07 -21.64
N THR A 63 -39.08 -30.33 -21.50
CA THR A 63 -39.16 -30.99 -20.19
C THR A 63 -37.77 -31.38 -19.69
N SER A 64 -37.59 -31.48 -18.36
CA SER A 64 -36.31 -31.92 -17.79
C SER A 64 -35.91 -33.31 -18.30
N GLU A 65 -36.84 -34.26 -18.39
CA GLU A 65 -36.56 -35.61 -18.90
C GLU A 65 -35.96 -35.59 -20.30
N THR A 66 -36.46 -34.70 -21.17
CA THR A 66 -35.98 -34.56 -22.56
C THR A 66 -34.56 -33.99 -22.60
N LEU A 67 -34.27 -33.00 -21.74
CA LEU A 67 -32.94 -32.41 -21.61
C LEU A 67 -31.94 -33.44 -21.06
N CYS A 68 -32.33 -34.15 -20.00
CA CYS A 68 -31.51 -35.20 -19.36
C CYS A 68 -31.18 -36.33 -20.33
N ALA A 69 -32.15 -36.81 -21.13
CA ALA A 69 -31.93 -37.91 -22.08
C ALA A 69 -30.89 -37.58 -23.17
N ARG A 70 -30.61 -36.30 -23.42
CA ARG A 70 -29.69 -35.84 -24.47
C ARG A 70 -28.31 -35.46 -23.95
N LEU A 71 -28.17 -35.29 -22.64
CA LEU A 71 -26.96 -34.81 -22.00
C LEU A 71 -26.23 -35.99 -21.33
N PRO A 72 -24.90 -36.05 -21.39
CA PRO A 72 -24.12 -37.13 -20.79
C PRO A 72 -23.93 -36.92 -19.26
N PHE A 73 -24.96 -36.41 -18.57
CA PHE A 73 -24.93 -36.06 -17.15
C PHE A 73 -26.11 -36.72 -16.40
N PRO A 74 -25.95 -37.12 -15.12
CA PRO A 74 -27.05 -37.56 -14.26
C PRO A 74 -28.18 -36.52 -14.19
N SER A 75 -29.43 -36.99 -14.06
CA SER A 75 -30.60 -36.10 -14.01
C SER A 75 -30.51 -35.09 -12.87
N ALA A 76 -30.03 -35.51 -11.69
CA ALA A 76 -29.85 -34.62 -10.53
C ALA A 76 -28.95 -33.42 -10.84
N GLN A 77 -27.87 -33.61 -11.62
CA GLN A 77 -26.97 -32.52 -11.99
C GLN A 77 -27.64 -31.57 -12.99
N VAL A 78 -28.34 -32.10 -13.99
CA VAL A 78 -29.07 -31.29 -14.98
C VAL A 78 -30.17 -30.49 -14.30
N ASP A 79 -30.96 -31.11 -13.43
CA ASP A 79 -32.02 -30.47 -12.65
C ASP A 79 -31.47 -29.38 -11.72
N SER A 80 -30.36 -29.64 -11.04
CA SER A 80 -29.68 -28.65 -10.19
C SER A 80 -29.26 -27.41 -10.98
N VAL A 81 -28.67 -27.60 -12.17
CA VAL A 81 -28.28 -26.47 -13.04
C VAL A 81 -29.51 -25.74 -13.60
N LEU A 82 -30.59 -26.45 -13.93
CA LEU A 82 -31.85 -25.82 -14.37
C LEU A 82 -32.48 -24.98 -13.26
N GLN A 83 -32.50 -25.47 -12.02
CA GLN A 83 -32.94 -24.69 -10.84
C GLN A 83 -32.04 -23.47 -10.61
N GLU A 84 -30.72 -23.61 -10.80
CA GLU A 84 -29.80 -22.48 -10.73
C GLU A 84 -30.10 -21.41 -11.79
N LEU A 85 -30.36 -21.84 -13.04
CA LEU A 85 -30.74 -20.95 -14.14
C LEU A 85 -32.08 -20.25 -13.87
N GLU A 86 -33.03 -20.94 -13.23
CA GLU A 86 -34.29 -20.36 -12.78
C GLU A 86 -34.08 -19.31 -11.68
N MET A 87 -33.31 -19.62 -10.64
CA MET A 87 -32.97 -18.68 -9.56
C MET A 87 -32.25 -17.42 -10.10
N ARG A 88 -31.46 -17.58 -11.16
CA ARG A 88 -30.77 -16.49 -11.86
C ARG A 88 -31.66 -15.72 -12.85
N ASN A 89 -32.93 -16.09 -12.99
CA ASN A 89 -33.90 -15.54 -13.96
C ASN A 89 -33.47 -15.65 -15.44
N LEU A 90 -32.68 -16.68 -15.78
CA LEU A 90 -32.27 -16.96 -17.16
C LEU A 90 -33.26 -17.95 -17.83
N ALA A 91 -33.77 -18.90 -17.05
CA ALA A 91 -34.81 -19.84 -17.45
C ALA A 91 -36.05 -19.67 -16.56
N ALA A 92 -37.18 -20.19 -17.02
CA ALA A 92 -38.42 -20.27 -16.27
C ALA A 92 -39.10 -21.61 -16.51
N ILE A 93 -39.87 -22.07 -15.54
CA ILE A 93 -40.66 -23.31 -15.62
C ILE A 93 -42.15 -23.00 -15.72
N GLY A 94 -42.85 -23.68 -16.62
CA GLY A 94 -44.28 -23.47 -16.85
C GLY A 94 -44.91 -24.49 -17.78
N PHE A 95 -46.15 -24.24 -18.20
CA PHE A 95 -46.89 -25.10 -19.13
C PHE A 95 -47.15 -24.34 -20.43
N PHE A 96 -46.30 -24.52 -21.44
CA PHE A 96 -46.31 -23.69 -22.66
C PHE A 96 -46.89 -24.44 -23.86
N LYS A 97 -46.66 -25.75 -23.96
CA LYS A 97 -47.13 -26.61 -25.07
C LYS A 97 -48.35 -27.47 -24.72
N GLN A 98 -49.10 -27.14 -23.66
CA GLN A 98 -50.25 -27.92 -23.18
C GLN A 98 -49.88 -29.36 -22.76
N THR A 99 -48.68 -29.55 -22.22
CA THR A 99 -48.21 -30.80 -21.61
C THR A 99 -48.70 -30.91 -20.16
N ASP A 100 -48.78 -32.14 -19.62
CA ASP A 100 -49.08 -32.38 -18.20
C ASP A 100 -47.86 -32.18 -17.28
N GLU A 101 -46.67 -32.02 -17.87
CA GLU A 101 -45.39 -31.82 -17.19
C GLU A 101 -44.86 -30.40 -17.41
N GLY A 102 -44.15 -29.88 -16.41
CA GLY A 102 -43.52 -28.56 -16.46
C GLY A 102 -42.36 -28.52 -17.45
N GLU A 103 -42.39 -27.51 -18.32
CA GLU A 103 -41.39 -27.24 -19.35
C GLU A 103 -40.51 -26.05 -18.94
N TYR A 104 -39.21 -26.18 -19.14
CA TYR A 104 -38.26 -25.08 -19.03
C TYR A 104 -38.21 -24.30 -20.35
N ILE A 105 -38.16 -22.98 -20.27
CA ILE A 105 -37.98 -22.07 -21.41
C ILE A 105 -37.03 -20.94 -20.99
N LEU A 106 -36.40 -20.26 -21.95
CA LEU A 106 -35.70 -19.01 -21.66
C LEU A 106 -36.69 -17.94 -21.19
N ARG A 107 -36.29 -17.16 -20.19
CA ARG A 107 -37.14 -16.12 -19.58
C ARG A 107 -37.59 -15.05 -20.59
N ILE A 108 -36.75 -14.72 -21.57
CA ILE A 108 -37.10 -13.78 -22.63
C ILE A 108 -38.20 -14.31 -23.57
N ASP A 109 -38.19 -15.61 -23.84
CA ASP A 109 -39.16 -16.25 -24.71
C ASP A 109 -40.49 -16.45 -23.99
N GLU A 110 -40.47 -16.72 -22.68
CA GLU A 110 -41.68 -16.72 -21.84
C GLU A 110 -42.37 -15.35 -21.90
N TYR A 111 -41.63 -14.26 -21.73
CA TYR A 111 -42.18 -12.91 -21.79
C TYR A 111 -42.82 -12.62 -23.16
N ARG A 112 -42.19 -13.07 -24.24
CA ARG A 112 -42.73 -12.94 -25.61
C ARG A 112 -44.02 -13.75 -25.80
N ILE A 113 -44.06 -14.98 -25.30
CA ILE A 113 -45.22 -15.89 -25.47
C ILE A 113 -46.40 -15.45 -24.60
N THR A 114 -46.15 -14.89 -23.42
CA THR A 114 -47.19 -14.43 -22.47
C THR A 114 -47.80 -13.07 -22.81
N GLY A 115 -47.43 -12.47 -23.95
CA GLY A 115 -48.03 -11.22 -24.45
C GLY A 115 -47.28 -9.95 -24.04
N GLY A 116 -45.96 -10.03 -23.82
CA GLY A 116 -45.11 -8.86 -23.64
C GLY A 116 -45.29 -7.81 -24.74
N THR A 117 -45.43 -6.54 -24.35
CA THR A 117 -45.77 -5.43 -25.26
C THR A 117 -44.58 -4.56 -25.65
N VAL A 118 -43.44 -4.73 -24.96
CA VAL A 118 -42.23 -3.92 -25.14
C VAL A 118 -41.11 -4.81 -25.65
N ASP A 119 -40.27 -4.28 -26.54
CA ASP A 119 -39.06 -4.99 -26.96
C ASP A 119 -38.05 -4.98 -25.82
N VAL A 120 -37.68 -6.17 -25.35
CA VAL A 120 -36.85 -6.37 -24.17
C VAL A 120 -35.54 -7.02 -24.53
N VAL A 121 -34.47 -6.54 -23.91
CA VAL A 121 -33.13 -7.15 -24.00
C VAL A 121 -32.95 -8.11 -22.84
N ASP A 122 -32.29 -9.22 -23.10
CA ASP A 122 -31.90 -10.16 -22.05
C ASP A 122 -30.91 -9.50 -21.07
N TYR A 123 -31.12 -9.75 -19.77
CA TYR A 123 -30.28 -9.13 -18.75
C TYR A 123 -28.82 -9.59 -18.85
N ARG A 124 -28.56 -10.83 -19.29
CA ARG A 124 -27.19 -11.32 -19.48
C ARG A 124 -26.48 -10.55 -20.57
N THR A 125 -27.15 -10.25 -21.69
CA THR A 125 -26.57 -9.42 -22.76
C THR A 125 -26.19 -8.03 -22.25
N LEU A 126 -27.04 -7.42 -21.42
CA LEU A 126 -26.74 -6.14 -20.77
C LEU A 126 -25.53 -6.23 -19.83
N GLN A 127 -25.44 -7.28 -19.01
CA GLN A 127 -24.28 -7.50 -18.13
C GLN A 127 -22.99 -7.71 -18.93
N SER A 128 -23.04 -8.46 -20.03
CA SER A 128 -21.89 -8.70 -20.93
C SER A 128 -21.39 -7.42 -21.58
N LEU A 129 -22.29 -6.57 -22.09
CA LEU A 129 -21.90 -5.25 -22.61
C LEU A 129 -21.20 -4.41 -21.54
N LEU A 130 -21.79 -4.35 -20.34
CA LEU A 130 -21.23 -3.60 -19.23
C LEU A 130 -19.85 -4.12 -18.81
N LEU A 131 -19.64 -5.44 -18.85
CA LEU A 131 -18.36 -6.06 -18.56
C LEU A 131 -17.30 -5.66 -19.60
N GLN A 132 -17.61 -5.85 -20.89
CA GLN A 132 -16.68 -5.50 -21.99
C GLN A 132 -16.31 -4.01 -21.95
N LYS A 133 -17.30 -3.15 -21.75
CA LYS A 133 -17.08 -1.70 -21.62
C LYS A 133 -16.26 -1.34 -20.38
N SER A 134 -16.55 -1.97 -19.24
CA SER A 134 -15.84 -1.70 -17.99
C SER A 134 -14.38 -2.16 -18.02
N PHE A 135 -14.07 -3.24 -18.74
CA PHE A 135 -12.72 -3.84 -18.80
C PHE A 135 -12.07 -3.69 -20.16
N THR A 136 -12.45 -2.66 -20.91
CA THR A 136 -11.70 -2.22 -22.10
C THR A 136 -10.27 -1.92 -21.68
N LYS A 137 -9.31 -2.42 -22.46
CA LYS A 137 -7.88 -2.25 -22.21
C LYS A 137 -7.38 -0.98 -22.87
N TYR A 138 -6.63 -0.19 -22.10
CA TYR A 138 -5.98 1.05 -22.51
C TYR A 138 -4.46 0.91 -22.36
N GLU A 139 -3.71 1.61 -23.19
CA GLU A 139 -2.25 1.69 -23.04
C GLU A 139 -1.87 2.63 -21.89
N GLU A 140 -2.59 3.75 -21.77
CA GLU A 140 -2.27 4.80 -20.80
C GLU A 140 -3.25 4.84 -19.62
N PRO A 141 -2.77 4.97 -18.36
CA PRO A 141 -3.63 5.10 -17.19
C PRO A 141 -4.61 6.27 -17.27
N ALA A 142 -4.22 7.38 -17.90
CA ALA A 142 -5.07 8.55 -18.07
C ALA A 142 -6.34 8.22 -18.87
N GLU A 143 -6.23 7.42 -19.93
CA GLU A 143 -7.39 7.02 -20.74
C GLU A 143 -8.37 6.16 -19.96
N ALA A 144 -7.85 5.20 -19.19
CA ALA A 144 -8.67 4.38 -18.28
C ALA A 144 -9.39 5.25 -17.23
N MET A 145 -8.71 6.27 -16.68
CA MET A 145 -9.32 7.23 -15.75
C MET A 145 -10.42 8.07 -16.41
N ARG A 146 -10.24 8.51 -17.67
CA ARG A 146 -11.29 9.24 -18.42
C ARG A 146 -12.51 8.36 -18.66
N ALA A 147 -12.30 7.10 -19.03
CA ALA A 147 -13.37 6.13 -19.24
C ALA A 147 -14.17 5.87 -17.96
N LEU A 148 -13.51 5.80 -16.81
CA LEU A 148 -14.18 5.64 -15.51
C LEU A 148 -14.71 6.93 -14.89
N ILE A 149 -14.34 8.10 -15.44
CA ILE A 149 -14.54 9.46 -14.89
C ILE A 149 -13.69 9.70 -13.63
N LEU A 150 -13.70 8.74 -12.70
CA LEU A 150 -12.92 8.76 -11.47
C LEU A 150 -12.55 7.35 -11.03
N ILE A 151 -11.48 7.24 -10.26
CA ILE A 151 -11.07 6.02 -9.56
C ILE A 151 -10.93 6.29 -8.07
N GLN A 152 -11.22 5.30 -7.22
CA GLN A 152 -11.01 5.43 -5.77
C GLN A 152 -9.70 4.78 -5.33
N ARG A 153 -9.34 3.67 -5.98
CA ARG A 153 -8.16 2.87 -5.66
C ARG A 153 -7.36 2.57 -6.92
N ARG A 154 -6.05 2.45 -6.75
CA ARG A 154 -5.12 2.04 -7.82
C ARG A 154 -5.43 0.65 -8.38
N ASP A 155 -6.03 -0.23 -7.56
CA ASP A 155 -6.47 -1.58 -7.91
C ASP A 155 -7.48 -1.57 -9.08
N GLU A 156 -8.24 -0.48 -9.23
CA GLU A 156 -9.25 -0.32 -10.29
C GLU A 156 -8.60 -0.19 -11.68
N LEU A 157 -7.30 0.11 -11.78
CA LEU A 157 -6.58 0.19 -13.06
C LEU A 157 -5.99 -1.15 -13.52
N LEU A 158 -5.81 -2.12 -12.61
CA LEU A 158 -5.12 -3.39 -12.87
C LEU A 158 -5.67 -4.16 -14.09
N HIS A 159 -6.99 -4.24 -14.18
CA HIS A 159 -7.66 -4.96 -15.26
C HIS A 159 -7.96 -4.10 -16.49
N ARG A 160 -7.63 -2.80 -16.47
CA ARG A 160 -8.00 -1.81 -17.50
C ARG A 160 -6.81 -1.21 -18.24
N VAL A 161 -5.61 -1.27 -17.67
CA VAL A 161 -4.39 -0.78 -18.30
C VAL A 161 -3.49 -1.96 -18.68
N ASN A 162 -2.79 -1.86 -19.81
CA ASN A 162 -1.82 -2.87 -20.22
C ASN A 162 -0.54 -2.77 -19.39
N ASN A 163 -0.03 -3.90 -18.90
CA ASN A 163 1.20 -4.00 -18.10
C ASN A 163 1.28 -3.13 -16.83
N TYR A 164 0.13 -2.68 -16.31
CA TYR A 164 0.08 -1.83 -15.12
C TYR A 164 0.54 -2.55 -13.86
N ARG A 165 1.37 -1.85 -13.09
CA ARG A 165 1.88 -2.26 -11.78
C ARG A 165 1.48 -1.27 -10.69
N PHE A 166 1.47 -1.72 -9.43
CA PHE A 166 1.13 -0.81 -8.32
C PHE A 166 2.21 0.24 -8.03
N ARG A 167 3.44 0.05 -8.55
CA ARG A 167 4.52 1.04 -8.51
C ARG A 167 4.21 2.27 -9.37
N ASP A 168 3.60 2.07 -10.54
CA ASP A 168 3.22 3.13 -11.50
C ASP A 168 2.24 4.14 -10.88
N TRP A 169 1.52 3.73 -9.84
CA TRP A 169 0.63 4.61 -9.09
C TRP A 169 1.33 5.84 -8.53
N LYS A 170 2.62 5.73 -8.19
CA LYS A 170 3.39 6.87 -7.69
C LYS A 170 3.43 7.97 -8.75
N ASP A 171 3.72 7.64 -9.99
CA ASP A 171 3.83 8.63 -11.07
C ASP A 171 2.45 9.22 -11.40
N ILE A 172 1.41 8.39 -11.51
CA ILE A 172 0.03 8.83 -11.77
C ILE A 172 -0.46 9.79 -10.68
N LYS A 173 -0.16 9.50 -9.40
CA LYS A 173 -0.60 10.33 -8.28
C LYS A 173 0.03 11.73 -8.30
N HIS A 174 1.26 11.85 -8.81
CA HIS A 174 2.00 13.12 -8.86
C HIS A 174 1.89 13.83 -10.20
N ASP A 175 1.17 13.25 -11.16
CA ASP A 175 0.84 13.87 -12.44
C ASP A 175 0.09 15.21 -12.20
N PRO A 176 0.47 16.30 -12.89
CA PRO A 176 -0.12 17.60 -12.69
C PRO A 176 -1.60 17.71 -13.07
N ASP A 177 -2.08 16.84 -13.94
CA ASP A 177 -3.48 16.80 -14.36
C ASP A 177 -4.34 15.94 -13.44
N VAL A 178 -3.76 15.24 -12.46
CA VAL A 178 -4.49 14.37 -11.52
C VAL A 178 -4.86 15.13 -10.24
N TYR A 179 -6.17 15.20 -10.00
CA TYR A 179 -6.75 15.82 -8.82
C TYR A 179 -7.35 14.77 -7.89
N ASN A 180 -7.03 14.89 -6.60
CA ASN A 180 -7.64 14.13 -5.52
C ASN A 180 -8.69 14.97 -4.79
N GLY A 181 -9.88 14.44 -4.61
CA GLY A 181 -10.95 15.18 -3.94
C GLY A 181 -12.05 14.27 -3.44
N ARG A 182 -13.07 14.88 -2.82
CA ARG A 182 -14.33 14.18 -2.56
C ARG A 182 -15.20 14.38 -3.79
N LEU A 183 -15.14 13.40 -4.68
CA LEU A 183 -15.80 13.40 -5.98
C LEU A 183 -17.25 12.93 -5.79
N LEU A 184 -17.82 12.09 -6.63
CA LEU A 184 -19.23 11.69 -6.50
C LEU A 184 -19.54 10.99 -5.16
N HIS A 185 -20.68 11.32 -4.54
CA HIS A 185 -21.11 10.87 -3.21
C HIS A 185 -20.10 11.01 -2.08
N ASN A 186 -19.33 12.09 -2.13
CA ASN A 186 -18.39 12.39 -1.07
C ASN A 186 -17.33 11.30 -0.87
N ARG A 187 -17.16 10.42 -1.87
CA ARG A 187 -16.11 9.39 -1.91
C ARG A 187 -14.80 10.06 -2.28
N VAL A 188 -13.76 9.71 -1.54
CA VAL A 188 -12.41 10.19 -1.85
C VAL A 188 -11.90 9.40 -3.05
N GLY A 189 -11.47 10.11 -4.09
CA GLY A 189 -10.96 9.50 -5.31
C GLY A 189 -10.05 10.44 -6.08
N TYR A 190 -9.60 9.95 -7.23
CA TYR A 190 -8.73 10.63 -8.17
C TYR A 190 -9.46 10.77 -9.51
N THR A 191 -9.29 11.92 -10.14
CA THR A 191 -9.85 12.23 -11.45
C THR A 191 -8.88 13.12 -12.19
N LEU A 192 -9.04 13.24 -13.50
CA LEU A 192 -8.26 14.16 -14.31
C LEU A 192 -8.94 15.53 -14.34
N LYS A 193 -8.14 16.59 -14.51
CA LYS A 193 -8.60 17.97 -14.58
C LYS A 193 -9.72 18.17 -15.61
N ASP A 194 -9.61 17.53 -16.76
CA ASP A 194 -10.56 17.57 -17.87
C ASP A 194 -11.89 16.86 -17.57
N GLN A 195 -11.97 16.04 -16.52
CA GLN A 195 -13.20 15.35 -16.09
C GLN A 195 -13.94 16.10 -14.98
N ILE A 196 -13.31 17.07 -14.33
CA ILE A 196 -13.93 17.91 -13.29
C ILE A 196 -15.21 18.61 -13.77
N PRO A 197 -15.28 19.17 -15.01
CA PRO A 197 -16.51 19.79 -15.51
C PRO A 197 -17.75 18.89 -15.45
N ILE A 198 -17.58 17.58 -15.73
CA ILE A 198 -18.66 16.59 -15.65
C ILE A 198 -19.10 16.41 -14.19
N LEU A 199 -18.13 16.26 -13.29
CA LEU A 199 -18.40 16.07 -11.86
C LEU A 199 -19.11 17.26 -11.23
N LEU A 200 -18.77 18.48 -11.64
CA LEU A 200 -19.44 19.69 -11.20
C LEU A 200 -20.85 19.80 -11.78
N GLY A 201 -21.06 19.44 -13.06
CA GLY A 201 -22.37 19.46 -13.70
C GLY A 201 -23.40 18.52 -13.05
N LEU A 202 -22.94 17.37 -12.53
CA LEU A 202 -23.79 16.39 -11.80
C LEU A 202 -24.14 16.81 -10.36
N ARG A 203 -23.57 17.91 -9.88
CA ARG A 203 -23.81 18.47 -8.54
C ARG A 203 -24.80 19.65 -8.60
N SER A 204 -25.36 19.97 -7.44
CA SER A 204 -26.02 21.25 -7.22
C SER A 204 -24.97 22.35 -7.00
N GLU A 205 -25.37 23.60 -7.13
CA GLU A 205 -24.49 24.71 -6.75
C GLU A 205 -24.05 24.60 -5.28
N PRO A 206 -22.77 24.89 -4.99
CA PRO A 206 -22.24 24.82 -3.65
C PRO A 206 -22.82 25.95 -2.78
N TRP A 207 -23.08 25.65 -1.52
CA TRP A 207 -23.40 26.66 -0.50
C TRP A 207 -22.14 26.96 0.30
N LEU A 208 -21.69 28.21 0.26
CA LEU A 208 -20.48 28.67 0.93
C LEU A 208 -20.85 29.59 2.10
N GLY A 209 -20.34 29.27 3.28
CA GLY A 209 -20.39 30.15 4.45
C GLY A 209 -19.26 31.19 4.44
N PRO A 210 -19.32 32.22 5.32
CA PRO A 210 -18.35 33.31 5.32
C PRO A 210 -16.89 32.87 5.50
N LEU A 211 -16.66 31.86 6.36
CA LEU A 211 -15.30 31.33 6.59
C LEU A 211 -14.80 30.49 5.40
N GLU A 212 -15.71 29.87 4.65
CA GLU A 212 -15.38 29.07 3.48
C GLU A 212 -15.00 29.98 2.30
N GLU A 213 -15.71 31.11 2.12
CA GLU A 213 -15.36 32.17 1.18
C GLU A 213 -14.00 32.79 1.52
N GLU A 214 -13.76 33.16 2.79
CA GLU A 214 -12.47 33.71 3.23
C GLU A 214 -11.30 32.77 2.92
N LEU A 215 -11.46 31.46 3.20
CA LEU A 215 -10.44 30.46 2.88
C LEU A 215 -10.26 30.29 1.37
N LEU A 216 -11.34 30.34 0.60
CA LEU A 216 -11.30 30.19 -0.85
C LEU A 216 -10.58 31.35 -1.54
N ASP A 217 -10.75 32.57 -1.04
CA ASP A 217 -10.11 33.78 -1.57
C ASP A 217 -8.60 33.84 -1.28
N LYS A 218 -8.15 33.17 -0.21
CA LYS A 218 -6.72 33.02 0.08
C LYS A 218 -5.98 32.07 -0.87
N ILE A 219 -6.68 31.18 -1.57
CA ILE A 219 -6.04 30.17 -2.43
C ILE A 219 -5.73 30.79 -3.81
N PRO A 220 -4.44 30.96 -4.17
CA PRO A 220 -4.03 31.45 -5.49
C PRO A 220 -4.16 30.33 -6.55
N GLU A 221 -3.98 30.67 -7.83
CA GLU A 221 -4.05 29.69 -8.93
C GLU A 221 -3.04 28.53 -8.75
N GLY A 222 -1.82 28.85 -8.28
CA GLY A 222 -0.78 27.87 -7.98
C GLY A 222 -1.06 26.98 -6.76
N GLY A 223 -2.16 27.24 -6.04
CA GLY A 223 -2.57 26.51 -4.85
C GLY A 223 -1.76 26.81 -3.59
N LEU A 224 -2.22 26.29 -2.46
CA LEU A 224 -1.53 26.42 -1.15
C LEU A 224 -1.55 25.11 -0.37
N THR A 225 -0.54 24.90 0.45
CA THR A 225 -0.56 23.82 1.44
C THR A 225 -1.48 24.17 2.60
N ARG A 226 -1.96 23.15 3.34
CA ARG A 226 -2.76 23.38 4.55
C ARG A 226 -2.05 24.26 5.58
N THR A 227 -0.72 24.17 5.65
CA THR A 227 0.06 24.91 6.66
C THR A 227 0.10 26.39 6.33
N GLU A 228 0.33 26.73 5.05
CA GLU A 228 0.33 28.11 4.57
C GLU A 228 -1.09 28.71 4.63
N LEU A 229 -2.11 27.95 4.21
CA LEU A 229 -3.51 28.40 4.27
C LEU A 229 -3.94 28.80 5.69
N PHE A 230 -3.40 28.13 6.71
CA PHE A 230 -3.72 28.38 8.12
C PHE A 230 -2.69 29.25 8.86
N GLU A 231 -1.72 29.84 8.16
CA GLU A 231 -0.59 30.52 8.79
C GLU A 231 -1.01 31.74 9.62
N ASP A 232 -1.90 32.57 9.06
CA ASP A 232 -2.38 33.82 9.67
C ASP A 232 -3.35 33.62 10.85
N TYR A 233 -3.82 32.40 11.09
CA TYR A 233 -4.82 32.14 12.13
C TYR A 233 -4.17 31.82 13.48
N PRO A 234 -4.77 32.28 14.59
CA PRO A 234 -4.21 32.09 15.92
C PRO A 234 -4.06 30.60 16.28
N LYS A 235 -2.87 30.24 16.77
CA LYS A 235 -2.49 28.89 17.21
C LYS A 235 -2.47 28.81 18.75
N GLY A 236 -2.48 27.60 19.31
CA GLY A 236 -2.44 27.35 20.77
C GLY A 236 -3.69 26.65 21.33
N LYS A 237 -3.58 26.12 22.56
CA LYS A 237 -4.67 25.34 23.21
C LYS A 237 -5.95 26.16 23.41
N GLU A 238 -5.82 27.46 23.68
CA GLU A 238 -6.95 28.39 23.89
C GLU A 238 -7.75 28.63 22.60
N ASN A 239 -7.07 28.62 21.45
CA ASN A 239 -7.65 28.84 20.12
C ASN A 239 -8.05 27.53 19.41
N ALA A 240 -8.17 26.42 20.15
CA ALA A 240 -8.49 25.11 19.59
C ALA A 240 -9.89 25.05 18.94
N HIS A 241 -10.80 25.94 19.31
CA HIS A 241 -12.12 26.04 18.69
C HIS A 241 -12.02 26.65 17.28
N ILE A 242 -11.24 27.72 17.09
CA ILE A 242 -10.96 28.34 15.79
C ILE A 242 -10.29 27.34 14.84
N GLN A 243 -9.28 26.64 15.34
CA GLN A 243 -8.57 25.60 14.57
C GLN A 243 -9.47 24.43 14.19
N ARG A 244 -10.50 24.13 14.98
CA ARG A 244 -11.54 23.16 14.60
C ARG A 244 -12.43 23.74 13.50
N SER A 245 -12.95 24.96 13.66
CA SER A 245 -13.79 25.62 12.65
C SER A 245 -13.11 25.71 11.29
N LEU A 246 -11.83 26.09 11.23
CA LEU A 246 -11.03 26.14 9.99
C LEU A 246 -10.92 24.77 9.31
N LYS A 247 -10.66 23.71 10.09
CA LYS A 247 -10.63 22.34 9.57
C LYS A 247 -11.99 21.89 9.03
N HIS A 248 -13.09 22.33 9.66
CA HIS A 248 -14.44 21.99 9.23
C HIS A 248 -14.79 22.74 7.95
N ALA A 249 -14.47 24.04 7.86
CA ALA A 249 -14.66 24.85 6.65
C ALA A 249 -13.86 24.27 5.46
N LEU A 250 -12.57 23.96 5.65
CA LEU A 250 -11.79 23.32 4.60
C LEU A 250 -12.38 21.95 4.20
N SER A 251 -12.85 21.15 5.17
CA SER A 251 -13.49 19.87 4.86
C SER A 251 -14.80 20.06 4.09
N ASN A 252 -15.58 21.11 4.36
CA ASN A 252 -16.79 21.43 3.62
C ASN A 252 -16.47 21.85 2.18
N LEU A 253 -15.44 22.69 1.97
CA LEU A 253 -14.96 23.03 0.63
C LEU A 253 -14.59 21.77 -0.18
N GLU A 254 -13.90 20.80 0.44
CA GLU A 254 -13.58 19.52 -0.20
C GLU A 254 -14.83 18.69 -0.52
N ARG A 255 -15.78 18.58 0.42
CA ARG A 255 -17.04 17.83 0.23
C ARG A 255 -17.84 18.35 -0.96
N GLN A 256 -17.86 19.67 -1.13
CA GLN A 256 -18.56 20.35 -2.20
C GLN A 256 -17.78 20.40 -3.52
N LEU A 257 -16.55 19.83 -3.57
CA LEU A 257 -15.64 19.89 -4.72
C LEU A 257 -15.31 21.34 -5.16
N VAL A 258 -15.33 22.26 -4.19
CA VAL A 258 -14.96 23.66 -4.39
C VAL A 258 -13.45 23.81 -4.46
N VAL A 259 -12.75 22.94 -3.72
CA VAL A 259 -11.30 22.75 -3.78
C VAL A 259 -10.98 21.28 -4.03
N ALA A 260 -9.86 21.04 -4.70
CA ALA A 260 -9.29 19.71 -4.88
C ALA A 260 -7.79 19.75 -4.56
N LYS A 261 -7.21 18.58 -4.29
CA LYS A 261 -5.81 18.43 -3.94
C LYS A 261 -5.01 17.93 -5.12
N GLN A 262 -3.83 18.49 -5.31
CA GLN A 262 -2.78 17.90 -6.10
C GLN A 262 -1.67 17.44 -5.16
N TYR A 263 -1.07 16.28 -5.44
CA TYR A 263 0.04 15.78 -4.65
C TYR A 263 1.35 16.07 -5.35
N ILE A 264 2.29 16.67 -4.64
CA ILE A 264 3.63 16.98 -5.15
C ILE A 264 4.65 16.15 -4.38
N GLU A 265 5.56 15.50 -5.10
CA GLU A 265 6.71 14.84 -4.50
C GLU A 265 7.74 15.90 -4.10
N VAL A 266 8.19 15.85 -2.84
CA VAL A 266 9.20 16.77 -2.32
C VAL A 266 10.42 15.93 -1.93
N PRO A 267 11.63 16.26 -2.42
CA PRO A 267 12.84 15.55 -2.04
C PRO A 267 13.00 15.47 -0.53
N ASN A 268 13.50 14.33 -0.03
CA ASN A 268 13.70 14.07 1.40
C ASN A 268 12.43 14.09 2.28
N ARG A 269 11.24 14.02 1.69
CA ARG A 269 9.96 13.97 2.41
C ARG A 269 9.20 12.68 2.13
N LYS A 270 8.97 11.88 3.18
CA LYS A 270 8.26 10.59 3.08
C LYS A 270 6.80 10.67 2.62
N ARG A 271 6.15 11.82 2.80
CA ARG A 271 4.74 12.01 2.41
C ARG A 271 4.65 13.09 1.36
N SER A 272 3.98 12.79 0.26
CA SER A 272 3.61 13.78 -0.76
C SER A 272 2.98 15.01 -0.11
N LEU A 273 3.37 16.18 -0.56
CA LEU A 273 2.79 17.43 -0.14
C LEU A 273 1.45 17.60 -0.84
N ALA A 274 0.39 17.82 -0.08
CA ALA A 274 -0.93 18.14 -0.63
C ALA A 274 -1.06 19.65 -0.81
N VAL A 275 -1.27 20.08 -2.04
CA VAL A 275 -1.55 21.46 -2.43
C VAL A 275 -3.03 21.56 -2.79
N PHE A 276 -3.74 22.51 -2.18
CA PHE A 276 -5.15 22.76 -2.44
C PHE A 276 -5.28 23.77 -3.58
N HIS A 277 -6.01 23.39 -4.62
CA HIS A 277 -6.35 24.24 -5.76
C HIS A 277 -7.83 24.60 -5.73
N LYS A 278 -8.12 25.84 -6.13
CA LYS A 278 -9.47 26.34 -6.33
C LYS A 278 -10.06 25.74 -7.61
N ILE A 279 -11.23 25.14 -7.49
CA ILE A 279 -11.99 24.57 -8.61
C ILE A 279 -13.16 25.48 -8.96
N HIS A 280 -13.90 25.91 -7.95
CA HIS A 280 -15.05 26.79 -8.11
C HIS A 280 -14.66 28.16 -8.67
N GLY A 281 -15.33 28.58 -9.75
CA GLY A 281 -15.04 29.84 -10.45
C GLY A 281 -13.81 29.81 -11.37
N VAL A 282 -13.05 28.70 -11.38
CA VAL A 282 -11.90 28.50 -12.27
C VAL A 282 -12.24 27.52 -13.39
N ILE A 283 -12.90 26.41 -13.04
CA ILE A 283 -13.34 25.40 -14.00
C ILE A 283 -14.85 25.55 -14.19
N GLU A 284 -15.26 25.80 -15.42
CA GLU A 284 -16.68 25.90 -15.76
C GLU A 284 -17.34 24.51 -15.73
N PRO A 285 -18.49 24.37 -15.04
CA PRO A 285 -19.24 23.11 -15.05
C PRO A 285 -19.88 22.89 -16.42
N LEU A 286 -20.00 21.62 -16.82
CA LEU A 286 -20.93 21.28 -17.90
C LEU A 286 -22.37 21.53 -17.46
N SER A 287 -23.25 21.77 -18.42
CA SER A 287 -24.68 21.75 -18.13
C SER A 287 -25.08 20.39 -17.55
N PHE A 288 -26.13 20.36 -16.73
CA PHE A 288 -26.58 19.12 -16.10
C PHE A 288 -26.88 18.03 -17.13
N ASP A 289 -27.56 18.41 -18.21
CA ASP A 289 -27.95 17.53 -19.31
C ASP A 289 -26.71 17.00 -20.06
N ASP A 290 -25.70 17.83 -20.32
CA ASP A 290 -24.46 17.40 -20.98
C ASP A 290 -23.59 16.51 -20.09
N ALA A 291 -23.52 16.82 -18.79
CA ALA A 291 -22.82 16.01 -17.82
C ALA A 291 -23.48 14.62 -17.67
N LEU A 292 -24.81 14.57 -17.68
CA LEU A 292 -25.58 13.32 -17.68
C LEU A 292 -25.30 12.48 -18.92
N VAL A 293 -25.32 13.08 -20.11
CA VAL A 293 -25.00 12.38 -21.37
C VAL A 293 -23.56 11.87 -21.35
N ALA A 294 -22.59 12.70 -20.95
CA ALA A 294 -21.19 12.27 -20.85
C ALA A 294 -21.01 11.10 -19.88
N MET A 295 -21.74 11.12 -18.76
CA MET A 295 -21.71 10.05 -17.78
C MET A 295 -22.34 8.75 -18.32
N ILE A 296 -23.54 8.83 -18.91
CA ILE A 296 -24.25 7.67 -19.49
C ILE A 296 -23.45 7.06 -20.63
N ASN A 297 -22.81 7.87 -21.48
CA ASN A 297 -21.99 7.37 -22.59
C ASN A 297 -20.79 6.56 -22.11
N ARG A 298 -20.23 6.87 -20.94
CA ARG A 298 -19.04 6.18 -20.41
C ARG A 298 -19.36 5.00 -19.50
N ILE A 299 -20.38 5.16 -18.66
CA ILE A 299 -20.70 4.21 -17.60
C ILE A 299 -21.92 3.37 -17.97
N GLY A 300 -22.85 3.89 -18.78
CA GLY A 300 -24.10 3.21 -19.14
C GLY A 300 -23.92 1.96 -20.00
N PRO A 301 -24.97 1.13 -20.17
CA PRO A 301 -26.36 1.34 -19.70
C PRO A 301 -26.56 1.38 -18.17
N ILE A 302 -27.45 2.25 -17.67
CA ILE A 302 -27.65 2.45 -16.23
C ILE A 302 -29.10 2.77 -15.85
N ARG A 303 -29.57 2.26 -14.71
CA ARG A 303 -30.92 2.52 -14.16
C ARG A 303 -31.03 3.89 -13.49
N LEU A 304 -32.22 4.46 -13.48
CA LEU A 304 -32.53 5.71 -12.75
C LEU A 304 -32.09 5.63 -11.28
N HIS A 305 -32.46 4.56 -10.57
CA HIS A 305 -32.10 4.41 -9.16
C HIS A 305 -30.58 4.34 -8.96
N THR A 306 -29.85 3.74 -9.91
CA THR A 306 -28.39 3.67 -9.85
C THR A 306 -27.74 5.00 -10.20
N LEU A 307 -28.32 5.79 -11.11
CA LEU A 307 -27.88 7.17 -11.43
C LEU A 307 -27.96 8.10 -10.22
N ARG A 308 -28.88 7.86 -9.28
CA ARG A 308 -28.89 8.56 -7.98
C ARG A 308 -27.58 8.38 -7.21
N PHE A 309 -26.82 7.32 -7.48
CA PHE A 309 -25.47 7.12 -6.92
C PHE A 309 -24.37 7.95 -7.60
N PHE A 310 -24.71 8.84 -8.53
CA PHE A 310 -23.74 9.68 -9.21
C PHE A 310 -24.19 11.13 -9.34
N VAL A 311 -25.46 11.42 -9.04
CA VAL A 311 -26.08 12.74 -9.14
C VAL A 311 -26.49 13.23 -7.75
N SER A 312 -26.15 14.48 -7.41
CA SER A 312 -26.51 15.09 -6.11
C SER A 312 -27.77 15.95 -6.15
N ARG A 313 -28.51 15.93 -7.28
CA ARG A 313 -29.76 16.65 -7.48
C ARG A 313 -30.99 15.83 -7.06
N PRO A 314 -32.15 16.46 -6.83
CA PRO A 314 -33.43 15.78 -6.63
C PRO A 314 -33.73 14.74 -7.71
N VAL A 315 -34.50 13.71 -7.36
CA VAL A 315 -34.80 12.59 -8.26
C VAL A 315 -35.75 13.03 -9.36
N GLU A 316 -36.63 13.97 -9.05
CA GLU A 316 -37.58 14.61 -9.95
C GLU A 316 -36.83 15.32 -11.09
N ASP A 317 -35.84 16.16 -10.74
CA ASP A 317 -35.00 16.87 -11.71
C ASP A 317 -34.23 15.89 -12.62
N LEU A 318 -33.72 14.79 -12.05
CA LEU A 318 -33.03 13.75 -12.80
C LEU A 318 -33.98 13.04 -13.78
N ALA A 319 -35.19 12.69 -13.35
CA ALA A 319 -36.18 12.02 -14.19
C ALA A 319 -36.62 12.92 -15.35
N ASP A 320 -36.86 14.21 -15.09
CA ASP A 320 -37.25 15.18 -16.12
C ASP A 320 -36.10 15.48 -17.08
N ALA A 321 -34.84 15.51 -16.61
CA ALA A 321 -33.68 15.61 -17.48
C ALA A 321 -33.55 14.39 -18.40
N LEU A 322 -33.74 13.17 -17.88
CA LEU A 322 -33.68 11.94 -18.69
C LEU A 322 -34.78 11.92 -19.75
N ARG A 323 -36.01 12.32 -19.43
CA ARG A 323 -37.10 12.44 -20.42
C ARG A 323 -36.74 13.42 -21.54
N ARG A 324 -36.26 14.63 -21.19
CA ARG A 324 -35.84 15.62 -22.19
C ARG A 324 -34.70 15.12 -23.08
N LEU A 325 -33.76 14.38 -22.51
CA LEU A 325 -32.64 13.78 -23.25
C LEU A 325 -33.08 12.63 -24.17
N GLU A 326 -34.06 11.84 -23.75
CA GLU A 326 -34.71 10.80 -24.56
C GLU A 326 -35.49 11.43 -25.72
N ASP A 327 -36.32 12.44 -25.45
CA ASP A 327 -37.08 13.19 -26.48
C ASP A 327 -36.15 13.85 -27.50
N ALA A 328 -34.99 14.34 -27.05
CA ALA A 328 -33.94 14.91 -27.90
C ALA A 328 -33.05 13.86 -28.59
N ASN A 329 -33.31 12.57 -28.39
CA ASN A 329 -32.56 11.43 -28.94
C ASN A 329 -31.04 11.48 -28.63
N ARG A 330 -30.68 12.04 -27.47
CA ARG A 330 -29.30 12.12 -26.97
C ARG A 330 -28.90 10.89 -26.16
N ILE A 331 -29.89 10.22 -25.58
CA ILE A 331 -29.78 8.93 -24.89
C ILE A 331 -30.89 8.01 -25.41
N ILE A 332 -30.71 6.71 -25.25
CA ILE A 332 -31.70 5.70 -25.66
C ILE A 332 -32.16 4.95 -24.43
N ARG A 333 -33.48 4.77 -24.31
CA ARG A 333 -34.08 3.93 -23.28
C ARG A 333 -34.13 2.49 -23.77
N VAL A 334 -33.48 1.61 -23.03
CA VAL A 334 -33.44 0.17 -23.27
C VAL A 334 -34.13 -0.53 -22.12
N VAL A 335 -35.04 -1.46 -22.42
CA VAL A 335 -35.75 -2.21 -21.39
C VAL A 335 -35.09 -3.57 -21.24
N ALA A 336 -34.58 -3.89 -20.05
CA ALA A 336 -33.98 -5.19 -19.76
C ALA A 336 -34.92 -6.01 -18.86
N LEU A 337 -35.01 -7.30 -19.12
CA LEU A 337 -35.89 -8.20 -18.37
C LEU A 337 -35.21 -8.66 -17.07
N GLN A 338 -35.67 -8.18 -15.91
CA GLN A 338 -35.19 -8.57 -14.58
C GLN A 338 -36.34 -8.83 -13.62
N PRO A 339 -36.66 -10.10 -13.32
CA PRO A 339 -38.03 -10.64 -13.22
C PRO A 339 -39.16 -9.91 -13.98
N ASP A 340 -39.22 -8.59 -13.82
CA ASP A 340 -40.05 -7.60 -14.49
C ASP A 340 -39.23 -6.72 -15.47
N PRO A 341 -39.85 -6.15 -16.52
CA PRO A 341 -39.20 -5.20 -17.42
C PRO A 341 -38.71 -3.95 -16.67
N THR A 342 -37.42 -3.63 -16.79
CA THR A 342 -36.78 -2.50 -16.10
C THR A 342 -36.11 -1.56 -17.10
N ASP A 343 -36.33 -0.26 -16.93
CA ASP A 343 -35.74 0.78 -17.79
C ASP A 343 -34.25 1.06 -17.47
N TYR A 344 -33.43 1.02 -18.51
CA TYR A 344 -32.03 1.44 -18.53
C TYR A 344 -31.84 2.57 -19.53
N TYR A 345 -30.95 3.51 -19.20
CA TYR A 345 -30.56 4.59 -20.09
C TYR A 345 -29.16 4.33 -20.62
N SER A 346 -28.99 4.32 -21.93
CA SER A 346 -27.73 4.01 -22.62
C SER A 346 -27.37 5.07 -23.64
N SER A 347 -26.13 5.01 -24.12
CA SER A 347 -25.79 5.71 -25.36
C SER A 347 -26.45 5.03 -26.56
N LYS A 348 -26.42 5.71 -27.70
CA LYS A 348 -26.89 5.15 -28.97
C LYS A 348 -26.08 3.93 -29.39
N GLU A 349 -24.75 4.03 -29.34
CA GLU A 349 -23.84 2.93 -29.67
C GLU A 349 -24.06 1.70 -28.78
N ASP A 350 -24.19 1.90 -27.47
CA ASP A 350 -24.50 0.81 -26.54
C ASP A 350 -25.82 0.12 -26.88
N SER A 351 -26.86 0.89 -27.22
CA SER A 351 -28.17 0.33 -27.56
C SER A 351 -28.15 -0.48 -28.85
N GLU A 352 -27.37 -0.05 -29.84
CA GLU A 352 -27.19 -0.77 -31.10
C GLU A 352 -26.42 -2.08 -30.87
N ASN A 353 -25.40 -2.05 -30.00
CA ASN A 353 -24.67 -3.23 -29.61
C ASN A 353 -25.58 -4.27 -28.94
N LEU A 354 -26.52 -3.85 -28.08
CA LEU A 354 -27.45 -4.76 -27.39
C LEU A 354 -28.42 -5.52 -28.31
N LEU A 355 -28.58 -5.09 -29.57
CA LEU A 355 -29.41 -5.79 -30.55
C LEU A 355 -28.76 -7.08 -31.07
N SER A 356 -27.44 -7.23 -30.89
CA SER A 356 -26.68 -8.39 -31.38
C SER A 356 -26.14 -9.24 -30.24
N PRO A 357 -26.11 -10.58 -30.38
CA PRO A 357 -25.48 -11.45 -29.39
C PRO A 357 -23.99 -11.13 -29.27
N MET A 358 -23.54 -10.87 -28.04
CA MET A 358 -22.14 -10.57 -27.73
C MET A 358 -21.44 -11.80 -27.14
N PRO A 359 -20.18 -12.06 -27.50
CA PRO A 359 -19.39 -13.09 -26.83
C PRO A 359 -19.15 -12.69 -25.37
N GLU A 360 -19.42 -13.60 -24.44
CA GLU A 360 -19.16 -13.35 -23.02
C GLU A 360 -17.66 -13.44 -22.74
N ASP A 361 -17.08 -12.40 -22.15
CA ASP A 361 -15.73 -12.44 -21.59
C ASP A 361 -15.75 -13.24 -20.29
N ARG A 362 -15.20 -14.46 -20.32
CA ARG A 362 -15.16 -15.40 -19.19
C ARG A 362 -13.86 -15.32 -18.37
N LYS A 363 -13.02 -14.29 -18.58
CA LYS A 363 -11.74 -14.18 -17.85
C LYS A 363 -11.98 -13.95 -16.36
N MET A 364 -11.23 -14.70 -15.54
CA MET A 364 -11.26 -14.54 -14.08
C MET A 364 -10.59 -13.24 -13.63
N ARG A 365 -11.24 -12.53 -12.70
CA ARG A 365 -10.74 -11.26 -12.14
C ARG A 365 -11.00 -11.20 -10.64
N VAL A 366 -9.96 -10.85 -9.89
CA VAL A 366 -10.11 -10.43 -8.49
C VAL A 366 -10.27 -8.90 -8.48
N LEU A 367 -11.38 -8.43 -7.93
CA LEU A 367 -11.74 -7.01 -7.92
C LEU A 367 -11.81 -6.47 -6.50
N SER A 368 -11.72 -5.15 -6.36
CA SER A 368 -12.02 -4.47 -5.10
C SER A 368 -13.51 -4.15 -5.01
N GLN A 369 -14.07 -4.12 -3.80
CA GLN A 369 -15.49 -3.73 -3.63
C GLN A 369 -15.78 -2.28 -4.05
N SER A 370 -14.76 -1.41 -4.08
CA SER A 370 -14.91 -0.03 -4.55
C SER A 370 -14.95 0.08 -6.07
N ASP A 371 -14.57 -0.96 -6.80
CA ASP A 371 -14.55 -0.98 -8.26
C ASP A 371 -15.91 -0.56 -8.82
N PRO A 372 -15.97 0.31 -9.84
CA PRO A 372 -17.22 0.76 -10.43
C PRO A 372 -18.11 -0.39 -10.92
N PHE A 373 -17.52 -1.47 -11.45
CA PHE A 373 -18.25 -2.65 -11.89
C PHE A 373 -18.89 -3.38 -10.70
N CYS A 374 -18.12 -3.63 -9.63
CA CYS A 374 -18.64 -4.27 -8.41
C CYS A 374 -19.71 -3.42 -7.71
N SER A 375 -19.50 -2.10 -7.65
CA SER A 375 -20.43 -1.17 -7.01
C SER A 375 -21.82 -1.21 -7.64
N ARG A 376 -21.92 -1.46 -8.96
CA ARG A 376 -23.20 -1.55 -9.68
C ARG A 376 -24.01 -2.78 -9.26
N PHE A 377 -23.34 -3.93 -9.12
CA PHE A 377 -23.97 -5.22 -8.84
C PHE A 377 -23.88 -5.62 -7.36
N ILE A 378 -23.61 -4.66 -6.47
CA ILE A 378 -23.31 -4.93 -5.06
C ILE A 378 -24.41 -5.72 -4.33
N HIS A 379 -25.68 -5.55 -4.73
CA HIS A 379 -26.79 -6.33 -4.15
C HIS A 379 -26.75 -7.80 -4.59
N GLU A 380 -26.48 -8.08 -5.87
CA GLU A 380 -26.34 -9.43 -6.41
C GLU A 380 -25.12 -10.14 -5.79
N ILE A 381 -24.00 -9.42 -5.72
CA ILE A 381 -22.76 -9.90 -5.07
C ILE A 381 -23.04 -10.26 -3.61
N ARG A 382 -23.75 -9.41 -2.87
CA ARG A 382 -24.07 -9.65 -1.45
C ARG A 382 -25.06 -10.80 -1.25
N LEU A 383 -25.92 -11.08 -2.22
CA LEU A 383 -26.85 -12.21 -2.17
C LEU A 383 -26.09 -13.53 -2.32
N ILE A 384 -25.11 -13.58 -3.21
CA ILE A 384 -24.32 -14.79 -3.51
C ILE A 384 -23.18 -14.98 -2.49
N LEU A 385 -22.33 -13.97 -2.32
CA LEU A 385 -21.10 -14.06 -1.52
C LEU A 385 -21.27 -13.64 -0.05
N LYS A 386 -22.51 -13.34 0.36
CA LYS A 386 -22.89 -12.78 1.67
C LYS A 386 -22.25 -11.41 1.92
N GLN A 387 -22.70 -10.71 2.96
CA GLN A 387 -22.13 -9.42 3.36
C GLN A 387 -20.76 -9.61 4.03
N GLY A 388 -19.83 -8.70 3.75
CA GLY A 388 -18.49 -8.70 4.35
C GLY A 388 -17.53 -7.75 3.63
N TRP A 389 -16.32 -7.57 4.18
CA TRP A 389 -15.23 -6.80 3.58
C TRP A 389 -14.23 -7.77 2.94
N TYR A 390 -14.40 -8.07 1.65
CA TYR A 390 -13.59 -9.04 0.92
C TYR A 390 -13.35 -8.57 -0.51
N HIS A 391 -12.36 -9.14 -1.19
CA HIS A 391 -12.18 -8.97 -2.63
C HIS A 391 -13.05 -9.99 -3.37
N PRO A 392 -14.13 -9.59 -4.06
CA PRO A 392 -14.91 -10.53 -4.86
C PRO A 392 -14.10 -11.05 -6.06
N VAL A 393 -14.27 -12.34 -6.34
CA VAL A 393 -13.69 -13.02 -7.49
C VAL A 393 -14.79 -13.27 -8.51
N PHE A 394 -14.57 -12.80 -9.73
CA PHE A 394 -15.51 -12.90 -10.84
C PHE A 394 -14.97 -13.81 -11.92
N LYS A 395 -15.85 -14.60 -12.53
CA LYS A 395 -15.62 -15.24 -13.83
C LYS A 395 -16.58 -14.62 -14.83
N GLY A 396 -16.07 -13.68 -15.62
CA GLY A 396 -16.91 -12.79 -16.40
C GLY A 396 -17.83 -11.94 -15.52
N VAL A 397 -19.15 -12.07 -15.71
CA VAL A 397 -20.14 -11.33 -14.93
C VAL A 397 -20.54 -12.05 -13.62
N ASP A 398 -20.20 -13.32 -13.49
CA ASP A 398 -20.61 -14.15 -12.35
C ASP A 398 -19.66 -13.98 -11.15
N PRO A 399 -20.17 -13.59 -9.96
CA PRO A 399 -19.38 -13.64 -8.74
C PRO A 399 -19.27 -15.10 -8.28
N ILE A 400 -18.08 -15.68 -8.36
CA ILE A 400 -17.82 -17.11 -8.07
C ILE A 400 -17.22 -17.34 -6.68
N GLY A 401 -16.62 -16.32 -6.08
CA GLY A 401 -15.92 -16.48 -4.82
C GLY A 401 -15.45 -15.17 -4.21
N ARG A 402 -14.73 -15.28 -3.10
CA ARG A 402 -14.27 -14.11 -2.33
C ARG A 402 -12.96 -14.40 -1.62
N ILE A 403 -12.17 -13.35 -1.43
CA ILE A 403 -10.92 -13.41 -0.66
C ILE A 403 -10.95 -12.38 0.46
N LEU A 404 -10.86 -12.85 1.70
CA LEU A 404 -10.73 -12.00 2.87
C LEU A 404 -9.25 -11.76 3.17
N MET A 405 -8.72 -10.64 2.69
CA MET A 405 -7.33 -10.25 2.91
C MET A 405 -7.19 -8.78 3.32
N PHE A 406 -6.18 -8.46 4.11
CA PHE A 406 -5.81 -7.09 4.47
C PHE A 406 -4.32 -6.98 4.80
N VAL A 407 -3.76 -5.78 4.64
CA VAL A 407 -2.34 -5.53 4.95
C VAL A 407 -2.20 -5.25 6.44
N VAL A 408 -1.34 -6.00 7.11
CA VAL A 408 -0.99 -5.88 8.54
C VAL A 408 0.52 -5.79 8.64
N ASN A 409 1.06 -4.79 9.35
CA ASN A 409 2.49 -4.74 9.71
C ASN A 409 3.47 -5.15 8.60
N ASP A 410 3.24 -4.62 7.40
CA ASP A 410 4.08 -4.82 6.20
C ASP A 410 4.02 -6.24 5.58
N TYR A 411 3.01 -7.05 5.92
CA TYR A 411 2.65 -8.31 5.23
C TYR A 411 1.15 -8.37 4.87
N LEU A 412 0.77 -9.28 3.98
CA LEU A 412 -0.61 -9.52 3.57
C LEU A 412 -1.21 -10.67 4.41
N GLU A 413 -2.18 -10.36 5.26
CA GLU A 413 -2.90 -11.37 6.04
C GLU A 413 -4.15 -11.81 5.27
N ILE A 414 -4.21 -13.10 4.92
CA ILE A 414 -5.31 -13.73 4.20
C ILE A 414 -6.04 -14.67 5.15
N LYS A 415 -7.21 -14.24 5.62
CA LYS A 415 -7.99 -14.98 6.62
C LYS A 415 -8.73 -16.16 6.04
N ASP A 416 -9.34 -16.00 4.88
CA ASP A 416 -10.07 -17.07 4.20
C ASP A 416 -10.15 -16.77 2.69
N ILE A 417 -10.06 -17.83 1.89
CA ILE A 417 -10.30 -17.81 0.44
C ILE A 417 -11.48 -18.74 0.20
N ASN A 418 -12.57 -18.25 -0.38
CA ASN A 418 -13.70 -19.10 -0.76
C ASN A 418 -13.79 -19.18 -2.29
N ILE A 419 -13.40 -20.32 -2.87
CA ILE A 419 -13.39 -20.58 -4.30
C ILE A 419 -13.79 -22.05 -4.56
N PRO A 420 -14.75 -22.33 -5.46
CA PRO A 420 -15.09 -23.69 -5.87
C PRO A 420 -13.91 -24.45 -6.51
N HIS A 421 -13.85 -25.77 -6.29
CA HIS A 421 -12.77 -26.62 -6.79
C HIS A 421 -12.61 -26.56 -8.32
N SER A 422 -13.74 -26.50 -9.03
CA SER A 422 -13.83 -26.30 -10.49
C SER A 422 -12.99 -25.13 -11.03
N TYR A 423 -12.76 -24.09 -10.23
CA TYR A 423 -12.11 -22.86 -10.68
C TYR A 423 -10.67 -22.65 -10.17
N LEU A 424 -10.09 -23.64 -9.47
CA LEU A 424 -8.80 -23.47 -8.78
C LEU A 424 -7.64 -23.12 -9.72
N ASP A 425 -7.57 -23.69 -10.92
CA ASP A 425 -6.47 -23.41 -11.86
C ASP A 425 -6.50 -21.97 -12.39
N GLU A 426 -7.67 -21.48 -12.80
CA GLU A 426 -7.85 -20.09 -13.24
C GLU A 426 -7.65 -19.11 -12.07
N PHE A 427 -8.11 -19.50 -10.88
CA PHE A 427 -7.91 -18.74 -9.65
C PHE A 427 -6.43 -18.59 -9.32
N LYS A 428 -5.64 -19.67 -9.43
CA LYS A 428 -4.19 -19.64 -9.20
C LYS A 428 -3.50 -18.58 -10.06
N GLU A 429 -3.81 -18.54 -11.36
CA GLU A 429 -3.23 -17.56 -12.28
C GLU A 429 -3.63 -16.11 -11.91
N ALA A 430 -4.91 -15.88 -11.65
CA ALA A 430 -5.43 -14.55 -11.28
C ALA A 430 -4.91 -14.08 -9.90
N PHE A 431 -4.80 -15.00 -8.95
CA PHE A 431 -4.34 -14.71 -7.59
C PHE A 431 -2.83 -14.49 -7.52
N SER A 432 -2.02 -15.26 -8.27
CA SER A 432 -0.58 -15.00 -8.36
C SER A 432 -0.31 -13.60 -8.90
N SER A 433 -0.97 -13.21 -10.00
CA SER A 433 -0.82 -11.87 -10.58
C SER A 433 -1.18 -10.77 -9.58
N LEU A 434 -2.18 -10.99 -8.73
CA LEU A 434 -2.52 -10.05 -7.66
C LEU A 434 -1.42 -9.98 -6.60
N LEU A 435 -0.92 -11.11 -6.10
CA LEU A 435 0.15 -11.16 -5.10
C LEU A 435 1.44 -10.50 -5.60
N ASP A 436 1.80 -10.70 -6.87
CA ASP A 436 2.98 -10.09 -7.49
C ASP A 436 2.88 -8.55 -7.51
N ASN A 437 1.66 -8.01 -7.70
CA ASN A 437 1.43 -6.57 -7.60
C ASN A 437 1.51 -6.03 -6.16
N TYR A 438 1.19 -6.86 -5.16
CA TYR A 438 1.37 -6.46 -3.75
C TYR A 438 2.86 -6.30 -3.38
N ARG A 439 3.78 -6.96 -4.10
CA ARG A 439 5.22 -6.77 -3.95
C ARG A 439 5.63 -5.30 -4.17
N ASP A 440 5.05 -4.66 -5.19
CA ASP A 440 5.28 -3.23 -5.46
C ASP A 440 4.77 -2.30 -4.35
N ARG A 441 4.04 -2.82 -3.35
CA ARG A 441 3.61 -2.08 -2.16
C ARG A 441 4.55 -2.28 -0.97
N LEU A 442 5.69 -2.94 -1.15
CA LEU A 442 6.59 -3.37 -0.09
C LEU A 442 5.90 -4.40 0.84
N VAL A 443 5.02 -5.22 0.26
CA VAL A 443 4.24 -6.25 0.95
C VAL A 443 4.45 -7.56 0.21
N ASP A 444 5.59 -8.19 0.49
CA ASP A 444 6.07 -9.34 -0.29
C ASP A 444 5.82 -10.68 0.40
N VAL A 445 5.44 -10.62 1.69
CA VAL A 445 5.07 -11.79 2.49
C VAL A 445 3.56 -11.85 2.61
N SER A 446 3.00 -13.04 2.42
CA SER A 446 1.59 -13.30 2.64
C SER A 446 1.38 -14.52 3.53
N VAL A 447 0.47 -14.38 4.51
CA VAL A 447 0.13 -15.43 5.47
C VAL A 447 -1.31 -15.85 5.26
N LEU A 448 -1.54 -17.15 5.06
CA LEU A 448 -2.84 -17.75 4.80
C LEU A 448 -3.30 -18.61 5.98
N HIS A 449 -4.53 -18.42 6.42
CA HIS A 449 -5.12 -19.14 7.57
C HIS A 449 -6.10 -20.25 7.17
N ALA A 450 -7.00 -19.97 6.22
CA ALA A 450 -8.05 -20.91 5.82
C ALA A 450 -8.34 -20.84 4.32
N PHE A 451 -8.87 -21.94 3.81
CA PHE A 451 -9.40 -22.07 2.46
C PHE A 451 -10.75 -22.78 2.53
N ASN A 452 -11.78 -22.21 1.91
CA ASN A 452 -13.17 -22.67 1.95
C ASN A 452 -13.70 -22.87 3.38
N GLY A 453 -13.25 -22.06 4.34
CA GLY A 453 -13.62 -22.18 5.76
C GLY A 453 -12.95 -23.34 6.51
N VAL A 454 -12.10 -24.11 5.84
CA VAL A 454 -11.26 -25.16 6.44
C VAL A 454 -9.87 -24.59 6.71
N PRO A 455 -9.26 -24.85 7.89
CA PRO A 455 -7.87 -24.48 8.14
C PRO A 455 -6.93 -25.00 7.06
N VAL A 456 -5.94 -24.20 6.65
CA VAL A 456 -5.09 -24.57 5.51
C VAL A 456 -4.30 -25.86 5.67
N HIS A 457 -4.03 -26.30 6.90
CA HIS A 457 -3.35 -27.58 7.15
C HIS A 457 -4.25 -28.80 6.90
N ASP A 458 -5.56 -28.62 6.99
CA ASP A 458 -6.57 -29.68 6.85
C ASP A 458 -7.20 -29.70 5.44
N CYS A 459 -6.77 -28.83 4.54
CA CYS A 459 -7.28 -28.80 3.16
C CYS A 459 -6.85 -30.05 2.36
N ASP A 460 -7.65 -30.40 1.36
CA ASP A 460 -7.44 -31.55 0.48
C ASP A 460 -6.20 -31.41 -0.41
N GLU A 461 -5.74 -32.54 -0.96
CA GLU A 461 -4.51 -32.61 -1.77
C GLU A 461 -4.49 -31.65 -2.96
N ASN A 462 -5.65 -31.35 -3.58
CA ASN A 462 -5.70 -30.42 -4.72
C ASN A 462 -5.40 -28.99 -4.25
N ILE A 463 -6.03 -28.55 -3.15
CA ILE A 463 -5.77 -27.23 -2.57
C ILE A 463 -4.31 -27.14 -2.10
N GLN A 464 -3.79 -28.18 -1.44
CA GLN A 464 -2.38 -28.22 -1.04
C GLN A 464 -1.43 -28.05 -2.23
N GLN A 465 -1.72 -28.70 -3.35
CA GLN A 465 -0.92 -28.59 -4.56
C GLN A 465 -0.98 -27.17 -5.16
N ILE A 466 -2.16 -26.54 -5.18
CA ILE A 466 -2.32 -25.15 -5.65
C ILE A 466 -1.56 -24.17 -4.74
N LEU A 467 -1.60 -24.37 -3.43
CA LEU A 467 -0.86 -23.55 -2.48
C LEU A 467 0.64 -23.72 -2.65
N ALA A 468 1.13 -24.96 -2.86
CA ALA A 468 2.53 -25.23 -3.16
C ALA A 468 2.98 -24.60 -4.49
N ASP A 469 2.16 -24.67 -5.54
CA ASP A 469 2.42 -24.01 -6.83
C ASP A 469 2.44 -22.46 -6.70
N LEU A 470 1.78 -21.92 -5.68
CA LEU A 470 1.79 -20.49 -5.32
C LEU A 470 2.90 -20.15 -4.32
N ASP A 471 3.88 -21.03 -4.11
CA ASP A 471 5.01 -20.87 -3.18
C ASP A 471 4.59 -20.67 -1.70
N TYR A 472 3.44 -21.23 -1.29
CA TYR A 472 3.08 -21.30 0.12
C TYR A 472 3.69 -22.53 0.78
N SER A 473 4.30 -22.33 1.94
CA SER A 473 4.83 -23.38 2.82
C SER A 473 4.23 -23.28 4.22
N SER A 474 4.18 -24.40 4.94
CA SER A 474 3.73 -24.41 6.35
C SER A 474 4.63 -23.54 7.23
N MET A 475 4.02 -22.76 8.13
CA MET A 475 4.75 -21.98 9.15
C MET A 475 5.31 -22.84 10.28
N GLY A 476 4.99 -24.14 10.32
CA GLY A 476 5.42 -25.06 11.39
C GLY A 476 4.61 -24.94 12.69
N ASP A 477 3.63 -24.03 12.75
CA ASP A 477 2.69 -23.90 13.87
C ASP A 477 1.48 -24.84 13.76
N GLY A 478 1.35 -25.54 12.63
CA GLY A 478 0.24 -26.44 12.34
C GLY A 478 -1.06 -25.73 11.98
N GLU A 479 -1.06 -24.40 11.82
CA GLU A 479 -2.28 -23.63 11.55
C GLU A 479 -2.20 -22.81 10.26
N ARG A 480 -1.02 -22.23 9.94
CA ARG A 480 -0.88 -21.19 8.92
C ARG A 480 0.18 -21.51 7.89
N TYR A 481 -0.02 -20.99 6.68
CA TYR A 481 0.92 -21.11 5.57
C TYR A 481 1.47 -19.72 5.22
N ILE A 482 2.73 -19.66 4.79
CA ILE A 482 3.46 -18.44 4.46
C ILE A 482 4.04 -18.53 3.05
N ARG A 483 3.98 -17.44 2.29
CA ARG A 483 4.66 -17.24 1.01
C ARG A 483 5.65 -16.08 1.13
N GLY A 484 6.82 -16.22 0.49
CA GLY A 484 7.83 -15.17 0.37
C GLY A 484 8.66 -14.90 1.63
N GLY A 485 8.49 -15.71 2.69
CA GLY A 485 9.23 -15.56 3.93
C GLY A 485 9.32 -16.84 4.75
N VAL A 486 10.21 -16.83 5.74
CA VAL A 486 10.55 -17.96 6.62
C VAL A 486 10.06 -17.70 8.05
N VAL A 487 9.78 -18.76 8.79
CA VAL A 487 9.41 -18.69 10.21
C VAL A 487 10.50 -19.36 11.03
N GLU A 488 11.44 -18.53 11.51
CA GLU A 488 12.53 -18.96 12.38
C GLU A 488 12.66 -17.99 13.56
N PRO A 489 11.64 -17.91 14.43
CA PRO A 489 11.64 -16.91 15.46
C PRO A 489 12.70 -17.21 16.52
N ARG A 490 13.41 -16.17 16.92
CA ARG A 490 14.37 -16.18 18.03
C ARG A 490 13.82 -15.34 19.17
N SER A 491 14.28 -15.60 20.38
CA SER A 491 13.90 -14.76 21.51
C SER A 491 14.50 -13.37 21.34
N ARG A 492 13.78 -12.33 21.80
CA ARG A 492 14.28 -10.96 21.69
C ARG A 492 15.59 -10.73 22.45
N LYS A 493 15.81 -11.49 23.54
CA LYS A 493 17.06 -11.49 24.31
C LYS A 493 18.24 -11.95 23.46
N GLU A 494 18.07 -13.05 22.72
CA GLU A 494 19.07 -13.59 21.81
C GLU A 494 19.42 -12.59 20.70
N VAL A 495 18.42 -11.97 20.09
CA VAL A 495 18.62 -10.94 19.05
C VAL A 495 19.38 -9.74 19.60
N ASN A 496 18.98 -9.24 20.78
CA ASN A 496 19.67 -8.12 21.43
C ASN A 496 21.11 -8.48 21.82
N ARG A 497 21.36 -9.72 22.28
CA ARG A 497 22.72 -10.20 22.59
C ARG A 497 23.63 -10.16 21.37
N MET A 498 23.18 -10.73 20.25
CA MET A 498 23.93 -10.69 18.99
C MET A 498 24.18 -9.26 18.55
N LEU A 499 23.14 -8.42 18.64
CA LEU A 499 23.22 -7.02 18.29
C LEU A 499 24.26 -6.27 19.13
N PHE A 500 24.26 -6.43 20.46
CA PHE A 500 25.25 -5.81 21.32
C PHE A 500 26.67 -6.34 21.07
N HIS A 501 26.81 -7.61 20.71
CA HIS A 501 28.10 -8.20 20.36
C HIS A 501 28.68 -7.64 19.06
N HIS A 502 27.86 -7.54 18.00
CA HIS A 502 28.30 -7.01 16.71
C HIS A 502 28.60 -5.51 16.78
N HIS A 503 27.82 -4.74 17.54
CA HIS A 503 28.06 -3.31 17.75
C HIS A 503 29.07 -2.99 18.86
N LYS A 504 29.86 -3.98 19.31
CA LYS A 504 30.97 -3.83 20.27
C LYS A 504 30.57 -3.34 21.67
N MET A 505 29.32 -3.48 22.05
CA MET A 505 28.81 -3.09 23.39
C MET A 505 28.78 -4.25 24.38
N HIS A 506 28.80 -5.49 23.88
CA HIS A 506 28.92 -6.69 24.71
C HIS A 506 30.32 -6.78 25.33
N GLN A 507 30.43 -7.23 26.59
CA GLN A 507 31.69 -7.28 27.32
C GLN A 507 32.81 -8.03 26.61
N ASP A 508 32.50 -9.14 25.93
CA ASP A 508 33.48 -9.95 25.20
C ASP A 508 33.88 -9.36 23.83
N SER A 509 33.20 -8.29 23.39
CA SER A 509 33.39 -7.67 22.06
C SER A 509 33.90 -6.23 22.12
N ARG A 510 34.00 -5.64 23.33
CA ARG A 510 34.51 -4.27 23.50
C ARG A 510 35.95 -4.20 23.03
N LEU A 511 36.32 -3.04 22.53
CA LEU A 511 37.66 -2.75 22.05
C LEU A 511 38.54 -2.29 23.21
N GLU A 512 39.84 -2.52 23.11
CA GLU A 512 40.78 -2.26 24.22
C GLU A 512 40.79 -0.79 24.66
N ASN A 513 40.65 0.14 23.71
CA ASN A 513 40.73 1.58 23.94
C ASN A 513 39.84 2.40 23.00
N GLU A 514 39.67 3.69 23.34
CA GLU A 514 38.89 4.67 22.58
C GLU A 514 39.37 4.88 21.14
N THR A 515 40.68 4.74 20.88
CA THR A 515 41.24 4.99 19.55
C THR A 515 40.85 3.90 18.56
N MET A 516 40.86 2.63 18.99
CA MET A 516 40.39 1.51 18.17
C MET A 516 38.89 1.61 17.90
N ALA A 517 38.10 2.00 18.90
CA ALA A 517 36.65 2.17 18.71
C ALA A 517 36.29 3.33 17.78
N LEU A 518 37.07 4.42 17.78
CA LEU A 518 36.91 5.49 16.82
C LEU A 518 37.25 5.04 15.38
N GLU A 519 38.14 4.07 15.20
CA GLU A 519 38.52 3.58 13.87
C GLU A 519 37.45 2.67 13.26
N GLU A 520 36.74 1.89 14.08
CA GLU A 520 35.62 1.05 13.68
C GLU A 520 34.33 1.86 13.42
N MET A 521 34.12 2.96 14.16
CA MET A 521 32.91 3.77 14.04
C MET A 521 33.02 4.82 12.93
N ARG A 522 32.03 4.87 12.04
CA ARG A 522 32.00 5.83 10.92
C ARG A 522 31.69 7.26 11.35
N GLU A 523 30.76 7.40 12.30
CA GLU A 523 30.32 8.69 12.83
C GLU A 523 29.95 8.58 14.31
N LEU A 524 30.24 9.62 15.09
CA LEU A 524 30.01 9.67 16.53
C LEU A 524 29.39 11.01 16.94
N ARG A 525 28.46 10.99 17.89
CA ARG A 525 27.84 12.23 18.39
C ARG A 525 28.59 12.83 19.58
N ASP A 526 28.98 11.99 20.53
CA ASP A 526 29.62 12.39 21.79
C ASP A 526 30.41 11.24 22.44
N ASP A 527 31.03 11.54 23.59
CA ASP A 527 31.79 10.60 24.40
C ASP A 527 30.93 9.45 24.93
N PHE A 528 29.65 9.71 25.24
CA PHE A 528 28.71 8.69 25.73
C PHE A 528 28.53 7.55 24.73
N ALA A 529 28.36 7.88 23.45
CA ALA A 529 28.23 6.88 22.38
C ALA A 529 29.53 6.06 22.21
N LEU A 530 30.71 6.66 22.41
CA LEU A 530 31.98 5.95 22.23
C LEU A 530 32.32 5.04 23.43
N ARG A 531 32.09 5.53 24.66
CA ARG A 531 32.51 4.88 25.91
C ARG A 531 31.97 3.45 26.08
N GLY A 532 30.74 3.21 25.63
CA GLY A 532 30.10 1.88 25.68
C GLY A 532 30.87 0.80 24.90
N ARG A 533 31.70 1.19 23.93
CA ARG A 533 32.42 0.27 23.02
C ARG A 533 33.88 0.00 23.40
N CYS A 534 34.39 0.62 24.46
CA CYS A 534 35.81 0.54 24.85
C CYS A 534 35.96 0.08 26.29
N GLU A 535 36.91 -0.80 26.60
CA GLU A 535 37.22 -1.18 27.98
C GLU A 535 37.84 -0.01 28.76
N MET A 536 38.92 0.57 28.23
CA MET A 536 39.54 1.78 28.74
C MET A 536 39.07 3.01 27.97
N PHE A 537 38.89 4.12 28.69
CA PHE A 537 38.56 5.42 28.11
C PHE A 537 39.36 6.50 28.84
N ARG A 538 40.36 7.09 28.17
CA ARG A 538 41.27 8.07 28.79
C ARG A 538 41.21 9.43 28.11
N VAL A 539 40.93 9.45 26.82
CA VAL A 539 40.93 10.65 25.97
C VAL A 539 39.52 10.89 25.46
N ASN A 540 39.03 12.13 25.62
CA ASN A 540 37.72 12.52 25.09
C ASN A 540 37.73 12.75 23.57
N LEU A 541 36.55 12.68 22.96
CA LEU A 541 36.34 12.81 21.52
C LEU A 541 36.88 14.14 20.98
N HIS A 542 36.80 15.23 21.75
CA HIS A 542 37.33 16.53 21.33
C HIS A 542 38.86 16.50 21.15
N SER A 543 39.59 15.87 22.08
CA SER A 543 41.03 15.71 21.96
C SER A 543 41.41 14.73 20.84
N MET A 544 40.61 13.68 20.65
CA MET A 544 40.79 12.73 19.54
C MET A 544 40.51 13.37 18.17
N ALA A 545 39.54 14.28 18.09
CA ALA A 545 39.22 15.01 16.88
C ALA A 545 40.43 15.82 16.37
N ALA A 546 41.21 16.40 17.29
CA ALA A 546 42.47 17.07 16.95
C ALA A 546 43.53 16.10 16.41
N ALA A 547 43.69 14.93 17.06
CA ALA A 547 44.71 13.95 16.70
C ALA A 547 44.42 13.22 15.38
N LYS A 548 43.14 12.93 15.09
CA LYS A 548 42.68 12.17 13.92
C LYS A 548 42.05 13.04 12.83
N GLN A 549 42.13 14.36 12.95
CA GLN A 549 41.58 15.35 12.01
C GLN A 549 40.10 15.09 11.67
N LEU A 550 39.28 14.91 12.70
CA LEU A 550 37.85 14.75 12.52
C LEU A 550 37.17 16.09 12.29
N HIS A 551 36.12 16.08 11.49
CA HIS A 551 35.26 17.23 11.26
C HIS A 551 33.89 17.00 11.90
N GLN A 552 33.28 18.09 12.35
CA GLN A 552 31.90 18.11 12.82
C GLN A 552 30.97 18.54 11.67
N GLY A 553 29.95 17.75 11.41
CA GLY A 553 28.98 18.01 10.34
C GLY A 553 27.65 17.32 10.57
N THR A 554 26.70 17.51 9.65
CA THR A 554 25.36 16.94 9.75
C THR A 554 25.31 15.57 9.07
N ASN A 555 24.82 14.53 9.76
CA ASN A 555 24.60 13.21 9.16
C ASN A 555 23.26 13.08 8.40
N LEU A 556 22.97 11.95 7.76
CA LEU A 556 21.72 11.75 7.00
C LEU A 556 20.44 11.79 7.84
N ARG A 557 20.58 11.74 9.17
CA ARG A 557 19.47 11.81 10.14
C ARG A 557 19.28 13.22 10.73
N GLY A 558 20.08 14.20 10.29
CA GLY A 558 19.98 15.59 10.73
C GLY A 558 20.67 15.91 12.06
N HIS A 559 21.49 14.99 12.59
CA HIS A 559 22.25 15.20 13.82
C HIS A 559 23.67 15.70 13.51
N GLN A 560 24.20 16.54 14.40
CA GLN A 560 25.62 16.90 14.38
C GLN A 560 26.46 15.72 14.89
N VAL A 561 27.45 15.31 14.09
CA VAL A 561 28.35 14.18 14.34
C VAL A 561 29.79 14.56 14.01
N TRP A 562 30.75 13.85 14.61
CA TRP A 562 32.16 13.85 14.26
C TRP A 562 32.46 12.67 13.34
N ALA A 563 33.11 12.93 12.21
CA ALA A 563 33.56 11.91 11.26
C ALA A 563 34.75 12.41 10.42
N LYS A 564 35.36 11.51 9.65
CA LYS A 564 36.39 11.87 8.64
C LYS A 564 35.75 12.61 7.48
N LEU A 565 36.50 13.49 6.81
CA LEU A 565 36.01 14.27 5.66
C LEU A 565 35.41 13.39 4.54
N ALA A 566 36.07 12.26 4.24
CA ALA A 566 35.63 11.32 3.21
C ALA A 566 34.20 10.78 3.47
N HIS A 567 33.82 10.59 4.74
CA HIS A 567 32.46 10.18 5.09
C HIS A 567 31.45 11.28 4.72
N PHE A 568 31.74 12.54 5.02
CA PHE A 568 30.86 13.65 4.65
C PHE A 568 30.75 13.84 3.13
N GLN A 569 31.82 13.60 2.36
CA GLN A 569 31.75 13.60 0.88
C GLN A 569 30.78 12.55 0.37
N ARG A 570 30.82 11.34 0.93
CA ARG A 570 29.87 10.28 0.63
C ARG A 570 28.44 10.67 1.02
N LEU A 571 28.24 11.23 2.22
CA LEU A 571 26.92 11.67 2.67
C LEU A 571 26.33 12.78 1.78
N LEU A 572 27.17 13.73 1.33
CA LEU A 572 26.76 14.78 0.41
C LEU A 572 26.38 14.21 -0.96
N THR A 573 27.16 13.24 -1.46
CA THR A 573 26.86 12.52 -2.70
C THR A 573 25.50 11.81 -2.59
N ILE A 574 25.23 11.09 -1.49
CA ILE A 574 23.94 10.41 -1.25
C ILE A 574 22.76 11.38 -1.21
N ARG A 575 22.94 12.56 -0.59
CA ARG A 575 21.90 13.60 -0.55
C ARG A 575 21.55 14.10 -1.94
N ASN A 576 22.53 14.14 -2.85
CA ASN A 576 22.39 14.60 -4.23
C ASN A 576 21.68 15.97 -4.32
N VAL A 577 22.03 16.89 -3.41
CA VAL A 577 21.49 18.25 -3.36
C VAL A 577 22.57 19.18 -3.88
N HIS A 578 22.24 19.99 -4.89
CA HIS A 578 23.12 21.04 -5.37
C HIS A 578 23.07 22.26 -4.44
N SER A 579 24.21 22.93 -4.30
CA SER A 579 24.31 24.26 -3.70
C SER A 579 23.52 25.28 -4.53
N ALA A 580 22.98 26.31 -3.87
CA ALA A 580 22.41 27.46 -4.58
C ALA A 580 23.55 28.28 -5.21
N GLU A 581 23.29 28.92 -6.36
CA GLU A 581 24.28 29.78 -7.03
C GLU A 581 24.80 30.89 -6.11
N GLU A 582 23.93 31.43 -5.25
CA GLU A 582 24.27 32.46 -4.27
C GLU A 582 25.26 31.99 -3.18
N ASP A 583 25.35 30.68 -2.95
CA ASP A 583 26.20 30.09 -1.93
C ASP A 583 27.60 29.69 -2.45
N GLU A 584 27.83 29.66 -3.77
CA GLU A 584 29.09 29.21 -4.37
C GLU A 584 30.29 30.07 -3.96
N ASP A 585 30.11 31.39 -3.83
CA ASP A 585 31.17 32.30 -3.36
C ASP A 585 31.66 31.92 -1.95
N ILE A 586 30.73 31.51 -1.09
CA ILE A 586 31.02 31.08 0.28
C ILE A 586 31.78 29.74 0.23
N LEU A 587 31.31 28.80 -0.58
CA LEU A 587 31.93 27.49 -0.73
C LEU A 587 33.35 27.61 -1.33
N GLN A 588 33.57 28.47 -2.32
CA GLN A 588 34.88 28.72 -2.90
C GLN A 588 35.84 29.30 -1.86
N PHE A 589 35.39 30.24 -1.02
CA PHE A 589 36.22 30.78 0.04
C PHE A 589 36.68 29.68 1.01
N PHE A 590 35.77 28.82 1.48
CA PHE A 590 36.08 27.75 2.43
C PHE A 590 36.75 26.50 1.83
N ARG A 591 36.92 26.45 0.49
CA ARG A 591 37.85 25.51 -0.16
C ARG A 591 39.31 25.90 0.11
N GLU A 592 39.61 27.19 0.09
CA GLU A 592 40.98 27.72 0.16
C GLU A 592 41.36 28.24 1.58
N HIS A 593 40.39 28.72 2.34
CA HIS A 593 40.59 29.36 3.65
C HIS A 593 39.71 28.72 4.72
N HIS A 594 40.28 28.38 5.89
CA HIS A 594 39.51 27.70 6.95
C HIS A 594 38.99 28.63 8.05
N ASP A 595 39.48 29.88 8.13
CA ASP A 595 39.16 30.78 9.23
C ASP A 595 37.90 31.63 8.93
N PRO A 596 36.81 31.49 9.70
CA PRO A 596 35.61 32.31 9.54
C PRO A 596 35.84 33.80 9.82
N SER A 597 36.86 34.16 10.59
CA SER A 597 37.17 35.55 10.95
C SER A 597 37.58 36.36 9.72
N ILE A 598 38.38 35.77 8.84
CA ILE A 598 38.83 36.37 7.59
C ILE A 598 37.64 36.63 6.66
N PHE A 599 36.69 35.71 6.58
CA PHE A 599 35.47 35.88 5.80
C PHE A 599 34.61 37.03 6.35
N MET A 600 34.38 37.05 7.66
CA MET A 600 33.59 38.11 8.31
C MET A 600 34.21 39.50 8.14
N GLU A 601 35.55 39.61 8.23
CA GLU A 601 36.27 40.87 8.00
C GLU A 601 36.16 41.34 6.56
N ARG A 602 36.35 40.43 5.58
CA ARG A 602 36.28 40.74 4.15
C ARG A 602 34.91 41.26 3.71
N HIS A 603 33.84 40.74 4.33
CA HIS A 603 32.46 41.10 4.02
C HIS A 603 31.83 42.07 5.04
N ALA A 604 32.62 42.62 5.98
CA ALA A 604 32.18 43.53 7.04
C ALA A 604 30.91 43.03 7.79
N MET A 605 30.86 41.73 8.08
CA MET A 605 29.65 41.04 8.53
C MET A 605 29.67 40.77 10.04
N LYS A 606 28.50 40.83 10.69
CA LYS A 606 28.38 40.44 12.10
C LYS A 606 28.25 38.93 12.25
N ARG A 607 28.68 38.38 13.40
CA ARG A 607 28.59 36.93 13.69
C ARG A 607 27.17 36.36 13.59
N ALA A 608 26.13 37.15 13.83
CA ALA A 608 24.75 36.74 13.69
C ALA A 608 24.31 36.56 12.22
N GLU A 609 24.77 37.46 11.34
CA GLU A 609 24.53 37.39 9.89
C GLU A 609 25.31 36.21 9.29
N PHE A 610 26.57 36.03 9.69
CA PHE A 610 27.39 34.90 9.27
C PHE A 610 26.75 33.56 9.62
N ARG A 611 26.18 33.41 10.83
CA ARG A 611 25.47 32.17 11.20
C ARG A 611 24.24 31.91 10.33
N LYS A 612 23.54 32.94 9.86
CA LYS A 612 22.37 32.78 8.98
C LYS A 612 22.76 32.22 7.63
N LEU A 613 23.95 32.58 7.11
CA LEU A 613 24.49 32.05 5.85
C LEU A 613 25.06 30.63 6.00
N ILE A 614 25.84 30.38 7.05
CA ILE A 614 26.54 29.10 7.21
C ILE A 614 25.64 27.98 7.73
N SER A 615 24.66 28.28 8.57
CA SER A 615 23.83 27.23 9.18
C SER A 615 23.09 26.37 8.15
N PRO A 616 22.48 26.92 7.07
CA PRO A 616 21.94 26.14 5.96
C PRO A 616 22.97 25.24 5.26
N LEU A 617 24.19 25.75 5.02
CA LEU A 617 25.27 25.01 4.36
C LEU A 617 25.80 23.85 5.21
N VAL A 618 25.90 24.04 6.53
CA VAL A 618 26.27 22.95 7.45
C VAL A 618 25.15 21.90 7.55
N ARG A 619 23.88 22.32 7.53
CA ARG A 619 22.73 21.40 7.56
C ARG A 619 22.61 20.57 6.28
N SER A 620 22.85 21.19 5.12
CA SER A 620 22.85 20.51 3.82
C SER A 620 24.10 19.64 3.63
N GLY A 621 25.19 19.92 4.35
CA GLY A 621 26.43 19.15 4.34
C GLY A 621 27.50 19.67 3.38
N HIS A 622 27.26 20.80 2.73
CA HIS A 622 28.25 21.46 1.86
C HIS A 622 29.41 22.06 2.67
N LEU A 623 29.20 22.32 3.97
CA LEU A 623 30.24 22.77 4.91
C LEU A 623 30.33 21.84 6.13
N VAL A 624 31.56 21.61 6.58
CA VAL A 624 31.87 20.97 7.87
C VAL A 624 32.76 21.88 8.71
N GLN A 625 32.72 21.69 10.02
CA GLN A 625 33.53 22.43 10.97
C GLN A 625 34.73 21.57 11.41
N ASP A 626 35.92 22.15 11.47
CA ASP A 626 37.11 21.51 12.03
C ASP A 626 37.14 21.58 13.56
N TYR A 627 38.00 20.79 14.21
CA TYR A 627 38.15 20.77 15.68
C TYR A 627 38.56 22.12 16.27
N ARG A 628 39.22 22.99 15.48
CA ARG A 628 39.58 24.37 15.85
C ARG A 628 38.47 25.39 15.65
N GLY A 629 37.31 24.95 15.16
CA GLY A 629 36.17 25.82 14.88
C GLY A 629 36.20 26.50 13.50
N GLY A 630 37.19 26.20 12.66
CA GLY A 630 37.23 26.62 11.25
C GLY A 630 36.24 25.85 10.38
N PHE A 631 35.99 26.31 9.15
CA PHE A 631 35.08 25.63 8.20
C PHE A 631 35.84 25.08 7.00
N LYS A 632 35.28 24.03 6.40
CA LYS A 632 35.82 23.41 5.18
C LYS A 632 34.69 22.99 4.26
N THR A 633 34.85 23.27 2.98
CA THR A 633 33.92 22.85 1.92
C THR A 633 34.03 21.36 1.67
N VAL A 634 32.88 20.71 1.53
CA VAL A 634 32.75 19.29 1.19
C VAL A 634 32.29 19.22 -0.26
N GLU A 635 32.99 18.41 -1.04
CA GLU A 635 32.64 18.18 -2.45
C GLU A 635 32.13 16.74 -2.62
N PRO A 636 31.13 16.53 -3.49
CA PRO A 636 30.67 15.19 -3.81
C PRO A 636 31.78 14.36 -4.45
N MET A 637 31.66 13.04 -4.35
CA MET A 637 32.62 12.12 -4.96
C MET A 637 32.55 12.25 -6.49
N GLN A 638 33.70 12.31 -7.15
CA GLN A 638 33.79 12.42 -8.61
C GLN A 638 33.81 11.04 -9.27
N ASN A 639 33.26 10.94 -10.49
CA ASN A 639 33.28 9.73 -11.32
C ASN A 639 32.70 8.48 -10.65
N THR A 640 31.66 8.63 -9.83
CA THR A 640 30.97 7.51 -9.16
C THR A 640 29.50 7.53 -9.51
N ASP A 641 28.90 6.35 -9.72
CA ASP A 641 27.46 6.26 -9.89
C ASP A 641 26.74 6.47 -8.55
N LEU A 642 25.71 7.33 -8.55
CA LEU A 642 24.96 7.67 -7.34
C LEU A 642 24.28 6.43 -6.75
N TRP A 643 23.73 5.57 -7.62
CA TRP A 643 23.06 4.36 -7.19
C TRP A 643 24.05 3.40 -6.52
N GLU A 644 25.23 3.18 -7.10
CA GLU A 644 26.28 2.37 -6.46
C GLU A 644 26.64 2.88 -5.06
N VAL A 645 26.85 4.19 -4.89
CA VAL A 645 27.17 4.79 -3.58
C VAL A 645 26.04 4.59 -2.56
N LYS A 646 24.79 4.78 -2.99
CA LYS A 646 23.58 4.56 -2.18
C LYS A 646 23.42 3.10 -1.78
N ARG A 647 23.52 2.19 -2.76
CA ARG A 647 23.45 0.74 -2.58
C ARG A 647 24.50 0.30 -1.57
N ASP A 648 25.77 0.63 -1.80
CA ASP A 648 26.87 0.22 -0.93
C ASP A 648 26.72 0.78 0.49
N TYR A 649 26.13 1.97 0.64
CA TYR A 649 25.85 2.55 1.96
C TYR A 649 24.80 1.75 2.72
N LEU A 650 23.71 1.37 2.06
CA LEU A 650 22.67 0.51 2.64
C LEU A 650 23.22 -0.89 2.92
N ARG A 651 24.02 -1.47 1.99
CA ARG A 651 24.66 -2.78 2.16
C ARG A 651 25.45 -2.84 3.45
N GLU A 652 26.32 -1.85 3.65
CA GLU A 652 27.18 -1.76 4.83
C GLU A 652 26.37 -1.45 6.10
N LEU A 653 25.36 -0.58 6.02
CA LEU A 653 24.51 -0.25 7.16
C LEU A 653 23.79 -1.48 7.70
N VAL A 654 23.22 -2.30 6.82
CA VAL A 654 22.44 -3.50 7.19
C VAL A 654 23.34 -4.63 7.65
N SER A 655 24.56 -4.71 7.12
CA SER A 655 25.51 -5.78 7.45
C SER A 655 25.80 -5.90 8.95
N ASP A 656 25.72 -4.82 9.72
CA ASP A 656 26.03 -4.85 11.15
C ASP A 656 24.84 -5.31 12.03
N TYR A 657 23.64 -5.45 11.46
CA TYR A 657 22.43 -5.80 12.21
C TYR A 657 22.04 -7.27 12.00
N PRO A 658 21.90 -8.07 13.07
CA PRO A 658 21.51 -9.48 12.97
C PRO A 658 20.06 -9.67 12.52
N VAL A 659 19.15 -8.80 12.99
CA VAL A 659 17.75 -8.75 12.57
C VAL A 659 17.35 -7.28 12.46
N ILE A 660 16.63 -6.92 11.41
CA ILE A 660 16.18 -5.55 11.16
C ILE A 660 14.89 -5.51 10.33
N SER A 661 13.97 -4.61 10.66
CA SER A 661 12.77 -4.35 9.85
C SER A 661 12.95 -3.16 8.90
N LEU A 662 12.12 -3.08 7.85
CA LEU A 662 12.18 -1.98 6.87
C LEU A 662 12.08 -0.61 7.56
N LYS A 663 11.16 -0.48 8.52
CA LYS A 663 10.97 0.74 9.32
C LYS A 663 12.21 1.11 10.16
N GLN A 664 12.99 0.14 10.60
CA GLN A 664 14.25 0.38 11.31
C GLN A 664 15.34 0.83 10.34
N VAL A 665 15.48 0.18 9.18
CA VAL A 665 16.44 0.61 8.13
C VAL A 665 16.13 2.04 7.70
N GLU A 666 14.86 2.38 7.45
CA GLU A 666 14.46 3.75 7.11
C GLU A 666 14.87 4.80 8.17
N ARG A 667 14.83 4.45 9.46
CA ARG A 667 15.23 5.36 10.54
C ARG A 667 16.75 5.49 10.63
N LEU A 668 17.48 4.41 10.33
CA LEU A 668 18.94 4.36 10.37
C LEU A 668 19.57 5.05 9.15
N ALA A 669 19.05 4.78 7.95
CA ALA A 669 19.52 5.33 6.69
C ALA A 669 19.25 6.84 6.56
N GLY A 670 18.13 7.32 7.11
CA GLY A 670 17.77 8.74 7.13
C GLY A 670 16.84 9.16 5.99
N SER A 671 16.59 10.46 5.85
CA SER A 671 15.62 11.01 4.89
C SER A 671 15.94 10.88 3.39
N PRO A 672 17.21 10.73 2.94
CA PRO A 672 17.52 10.66 1.51
C PRO A 672 17.14 9.35 0.81
N PHE A 673 16.76 8.32 1.57
CA PHE A 673 16.37 7.02 1.04
C PHE A 673 14.86 6.88 1.09
N SER A 674 14.27 6.50 -0.04
CA SER A 674 12.90 6.04 -0.13
C SER A 674 12.78 4.59 0.36
N ALA A 675 11.57 4.21 0.77
CA ALA A 675 11.28 2.85 1.18
C ALA A 675 11.50 1.83 0.05
N GLU A 676 11.23 2.25 -1.20
CA GLU A 676 11.45 1.46 -2.42
C GLU A 676 12.93 1.21 -2.65
N GLU A 677 13.78 2.25 -2.64
CA GLU A 677 15.24 2.08 -2.79
C GLU A 677 15.82 1.16 -1.71
N ILE A 678 15.32 1.27 -0.47
CA ILE A 678 15.76 0.37 0.61
C ILE A 678 15.32 -1.05 0.29
N SER A 679 14.04 -1.26 -0.06
CA SER A 679 13.51 -2.59 -0.35
C SER A 679 14.22 -3.27 -1.52
N ASP A 680 14.55 -2.52 -2.59
CA ASP A 680 15.31 -3.00 -3.74
C ASP A 680 16.67 -3.56 -3.29
N VAL A 681 17.42 -2.81 -2.46
CA VAL A 681 18.71 -3.29 -1.93
C VAL A 681 18.53 -4.47 -0.98
N MET A 682 17.49 -4.50 -0.14
CA MET A 682 17.23 -5.62 0.75
C MET A 682 16.89 -6.90 -0.02
N HIS A 683 16.16 -6.81 -1.13
CA HIS A 683 15.89 -7.93 -2.02
C HIS A 683 17.14 -8.44 -2.74
N GLU A 684 18.04 -7.55 -3.17
CA GLU A 684 19.34 -7.98 -3.71
C GLU A 684 20.10 -8.87 -2.69
N PHE A 685 20.05 -8.53 -1.39
CA PHE A 685 20.65 -9.37 -0.34
C PHE A 685 19.95 -10.70 -0.14
N GLU A 686 18.63 -10.76 -0.33
CA GLU A 686 17.87 -12.02 -0.30
C GLU A 686 18.25 -12.91 -1.49
N GLU A 687 18.34 -12.33 -2.69
CA GLU A 687 18.72 -13.03 -3.92
C GLU A 687 20.17 -13.54 -3.86
N ASP A 688 21.08 -12.77 -3.25
CA ASP A 688 22.47 -13.16 -2.96
C ASP A 688 22.58 -14.20 -1.82
N GLY A 689 21.47 -14.55 -1.14
CA GLY A 689 21.43 -15.48 -0.02
C GLY A 689 22.06 -14.97 1.28
N THR A 690 22.33 -13.66 1.39
CA THR A 690 22.93 -13.04 2.58
C THR A 690 21.89 -12.77 3.67
N LEU A 691 20.67 -12.40 3.28
CA LEU A 691 19.56 -12.17 4.20
C LEU A 691 18.45 -13.19 4.01
N ILE A 692 17.84 -13.58 5.13
CA ILE A 692 16.56 -14.28 5.17
C ILE A 692 15.48 -13.29 5.59
N LYS A 693 14.28 -13.43 5.05
CA LYS A 693 13.13 -12.58 5.40
C LYS A 693 12.01 -13.40 6.02
N GLY A 694 11.34 -12.84 7.01
CA GLY A 694 10.12 -13.41 7.57
C GLY A 694 9.91 -13.06 9.05
N PHE A 695 9.31 -13.99 9.79
CA PHE A 695 9.08 -13.84 11.23
C PHE A 695 10.27 -14.41 12.00
N LEU A 696 11.17 -13.51 12.41
CA LEU A 696 12.47 -13.86 13.01
C LEU A 696 12.55 -13.57 14.51
N VAL A 697 11.49 -13.02 15.12
CA VAL A 697 11.45 -12.67 16.55
C VAL A 697 10.11 -13.08 17.16
N ASP A 698 10.12 -13.84 18.26
CA ASP A 698 8.93 -14.48 18.86
C ASP A 698 7.76 -13.53 19.14
N ASP A 699 8.04 -12.34 19.67
CA ASP A 699 7.02 -11.37 20.10
C ASP A 699 6.75 -10.25 19.08
N LEU A 700 7.36 -10.34 17.89
CA LEU A 700 7.28 -9.28 16.88
C LEU A 700 6.40 -9.74 15.72
N GLN A 701 5.24 -9.11 15.57
CA GLN A 701 4.33 -9.33 14.43
C GLN A 701 4.68 -8.46 13.21
N ASP A 702 5.97 -8.20 12.99
CA ASP A 702 6.48 -7.44 11.84
C ASP A 702 7.43 -8.33 11.04
N ILE A 703 7.42 -8.17 9.71
CA ILE A 703 8.41 -8.83 8.84
C ILE A 703 9.78 -8.20 9.05
N CYS A 704 10.77 -9.06 9.26
CA CYS A 704 12.16 -8.68 9.44
C CYS A 704 13.05 -9.36 8.40
N TRP A 705 14.17 -8.72 8.12
CA TRP A 705 15.32 -9.32 7.48
C TRP A 705 16.33 -9.72 8.55
N GLY A 706 16.91 -10.89 8.42
CA GLY A 706 17.93 -11.38 9.31
C GLY A 706 19.12 -11.92 8.55
N ARG A 707 20.31 -11.74 9.12
CA ARG A 707 21.54 -12.31 8.57
C ARG A 707 21.68 -13.75 9.03
N GLN A 708 21.57 -14.69 8.10
CA GLN A 708 21.59 -16.11 8.43
C GLN A 708 22.87 -16.51 9.19
N ASP A 709 24.03 -16.01 8.76
CA ASP A 709 25.32 -16.33 9.37
C ASP A 709 25.45 -15.80 10.81
N LEU A 710 24.87 -14.63 11.11
CA LEU A 710 24.83 -14.09 12.47
C LEU A 710 23.85 -14.86 13.35
N LEU A 711 22.68 -15.22 12.80
CA LEU A 711 21.65 -15.98 13.52
C LEU A 711 22.12 -17.39 13.89
N GLU A 712 22.93 -18.03 13.06
CA GLU A 712 23.56 -19.33 13.35
C GLU A 712 24.71 -19.20 14.37
N GLY A 713 25.39 -18.05 14.40
CA GLY A 713 26.55 -17.74 15.23
C GLY A 713 26.29 -17.50 16.73
N LEU A 714 25.04 -17.60 17.20
CA LEU A 714 24.70 -17.36 18.61
C LEU A 714 25.36 -18.38 19.57
N LYS A 715 25.69 -19.58 19.08
CA LYS A 715 26.30 -20.66 19.88
C LYS A 715 27.70 -20.25 20.35
N GLY A 716 27.77 -19.68 21.56
CA GLY A 716 29.03 -19.31 22.21
C GLY A 716 29.04 -17.91 22.82
N ILE A 717 28.06 -17.05 22.48
CA ILE A 717 27.98 -15.70 23.04
C ILE A 717 27.37 -15.77 24.45
N ARG A 718 28.14 -15.30 25.44
CA ARG A 718 27.69 -15.22 26.83
C ARG A 718 26.56 -14.19 26.97
N LYS A 719 25.86 -14.23 28.10
CA LYS A 719 24.84 -13.23 28.42
C LYS A 719 25.48 -11.85 28.54
N THR A 720 24.89 -10.85 27.91
CA THR A 720 25.33 -9.45 27.93
C THR A 720 25.23 -8.87 29.33
N ARG A 721 26.21 -8.07 29.71
CA ARG A 721 26.14 -7.22 30.89
C ARG A 721 24.98 -6.22 30.79
N ASP A 722 24.52 -5.75 31.94
CA ASP A 722 23.57 -4.64 31.96
C ASP A 722 24.26 -3.36 31.45
N LEU A 723 23.50 -2.55 30.71
CA LEU A 723 24.05 -1.36 30.08
C LEU A 723 22.96 -0.30 29.85
N VAL A 724 23.40 0.93 29.60
CA VAL A 724 22.53 2.02 29.17
C VAL A 724 22.93 2.45 27.76
N VAL A 725 21.97 2.50 26.85
CA VAL A 725 22.16 3.07 25.50
C VAL A 725 21.76 4.54 25.53
N PRO A 726 22.69 5.49 25.33
CA PRO A 726 22.39 6.92 25.38
C PRO A 726 21.67 7.40 24.11
N PRO A 727 20.87 8.49 24.18
CA PRO A 727 20.14 9.06 23.03
C PRO A 727 21.04 9.54 21.88
N SER A 728 22.34 9.71 22.15
CA SER A 728 23.37 10.06 21.18
C SER A 728 23.91 8.87 20.39
N ASP A 729 23.68 7.63 20.84
CA ASP A 729 24.14 6.44 20.15
C ASP A 729 23.38 6.20 18.84
N SER A 730 24.04 5.66 17.82
CA SER A 730 23.41 5.27 16.55
C SER A 730 22.33 4.20 16.76
N MET A 731 22.51 3.33 17.75
CA MET A 731 21.59 2.23 18.07
C MET A 731 20.22 2.70 18.57
N MET A 732 20.10 3.94 19.03
CA MET A 732 18.82 4.49 19.44
C MET A 732 17.83 4.62 18.28
N HIS A 733 18.32 4.71 17.04
CA HIS A 733 17.45 4.70 15.86
C HIS A 733 16.84 3.32 15.61
N TYR A 734 17.58 2.24 15.91
CA TYR A 734 17.08 0.85 15.86
C TYR A 734 16.01 0.61 16.93
N PHE A 735 16.25 1.04 18.17
CA PHE A 735 15.30 0.91 19.29
C PHE A 735 14.21 1.99 19.33
N GLY A 736 14.19 2.93 18.38
CA GLY A 736 13.30 4.11 18.45
C GLY A 736 11.80 3.77 18.42
N GLY A 737 11.40 2.63 17.85
CA GLY A 737 10.01 2.14 17.88
C GLY A 737 9.65 1.67 19.28
N LEU A 738 10.46 0.74 19.80
CA LEU A 738 10.36 0.21 21.15
C LEU A 738 10.36 1.30 22.23
N LEU A 739 11.20 2.33 22.07
CA LEU A 739 11.25 3.47 22.99
C LEU A 739 9.93 4.25 23.05
N ARG A 740 9.28 4.45 21.89
CA ARG A 740 8.01 5.17 21.80
C ARG A 740 6.84 4.31 22.29
N GLU A 741 6.82 3.04 21.91
CA GLU A 741 5.72 2.13 22.23
C GLU A 741 5.71 1.72 23.70
N ARG A 742 6.89 1.37 24.26
CA ARG A 742 7.00 0.89 25.65
C ARG A 742 7.11 2.03 26.66
N PHE A 743 7.82 3.12 26.32
CA PHE A 743 8.16 4.17 27.29
C PHE A 743 7.63 5.57 26.91
N ALA A 744 6.89 5.71 25.81
CA ALA A 744 6.33 6.99 25.34
C ALA A 744 7.37 8.12 25.12
N TYR A 745 8.64 7.76 24.90
CA TYR A 745 9.71 8.73 24.63
C TYR A 745 10.11 8.75 23.15
N GLY A 746 10.40 9.95 22.64
CA GLY A 746 10.99 10.12 21.30
C GLY A 746 12.52 10.02 21.31
N SER A 747 13.16 10.39 22.41
CA SER A 747 14.62 10.34 22.64
C SER A 747 14.85 10.35 24.15
N ALA A 748 15.58 9.35 24.65
CA ALA A 748 15.89 9.12 26.06
C ALA A 748 17.04 8.12 26.18
N TYR A 749 17.64 8.01 27.37
CA TYR A 749 18.57 6.93 27.73
C TYR A 749 17.76 5.66 27.97
N MET A 750 18.13 4.54 27.34
CA MET A 750 17.46 3.25 27.52
C MET A 750 18.29 2.34 28.42
N VAL A 751 17.67 1.81 29.47
CA VAL A 751 18.28 0.93 30.46
C VAL A 751 17.96 -0.51 30.12
N PHE A 752 19.00 -1.31 29.89
CA PHE A 752 18.89 -2.73 29.60
C PHE A 752 19.36 -3.56 30.79
N HIS A 753 18.51 -4.50 31.21
CA HIS A 753 18.81 -5.52 32.19
C HIS A 753 18.44 -6.88 31.63
N ASP A 754 19.33 -7.86 31.73
CA ASP A 754 19.11 -9.19 31.14
C ASP A 754 18.69 -9.13 29.66
N GLU A 755 19.36 -8.26 28.89
CA GLU A 755 19.14 -8.05 27.44
C GLU A 755 17.75 -7.51 27.09
N GLU A 756 16.96 -7.13 28.09
CA GLU A 756 15.66 -6.51 27.92
C GLU A 756 15.67 -5.04 28.36
N PRO A 757 14.97 -4.16 27.63
CA PRO A 757 14.82 -2.78 28.05
C PRO A 757 13.80 -2.70 29.18
N ILE A 758 14.26 -2.37 30.38
CA ILE A 758 13.41 -2.32 31.59
C ILE A 758 12.99 -0.90 31.96
N ALA A 759 13.74 0.11 31.52
CA ALA A 759 13.43 1.51 31.78
C ALA A 759 14.00 2.43 30.71
N ALA A 760 13.49 3.67 30.68
CA ALA A 760 14.06 4.77 29.93
C ALA A 760 13.97 6.07 30.75
N PHE A 761 14.98 6.94 30.63
CA PHE A 761 15.01 8.20 31.36
C PHE A 761 15.55 9.35 30.52
N LYS A 762 15.11 10.57 30.82
CA LYS A 762 15.69 11.79 30.27
C LYS A 762 16.58 12.44 31.30
N ALA A 763 17.74 12.89 30.84
CA ALA A 763 18.66 13.63 31.68
C ALA A 763 19.28 14.79 30.91
N ASN A 764 19.68 15.81 31.68
CA ASN A 764 20.53 16.89 31.20
C ASN A 764 21.91 16.75 31.82
N THR A 765 22.95 16.81 30.99
CA THR A 765 24.33 16.82 31.48
C THR A 765 24.76 18.27 31.73
N ARG A 766 24.99 18.64 32.99
CA ARG A 766 25.48 19.96 33.40
C ARG A 766 26.51 19.82 34.52
N ASP A 767 27.57 20.61 34.45
CA ASP A 767 28.62 20.71 35.47
C ASP A 767 29.20 19.34 35.93
N GLY A 768 29.34 18.39 34.99
CA GLY A 768 29.85 17.05 35.29
C GLY A 768 28.86 16.15 36.04
N THR A 769 27.57 16.47 36.03
CA THR A 769 26.51 15.64 36.64
C THR A 769 25.43 15.28 35.61
N ILE A 770 24.76 14.15 35.82
CA ILE A 770 23.63 13.68 35.02
C ILE A 770 22.35 13.97 35.81
N GLU A 771 21.68 15.08 35.49
CA GLU A 771 20.44 15.48 36.17
C GLU A 771 19.23 14.78 35.54
N VAL A 772 18.64 13.83 36.25
CA VAL A 772 17.47 13.07 35.77
C VAL A 772 16.20 13.92 35.88
N THR A 773 15.59 14.20 34.74
CA THR A 773 14.39 15.04 34.64
C THR A 773 13.10 14.25 34.50
N ASP A 774 13.18 13.05 33.89
CA ASP A 774 12.02 12.21 33.61
C ASP A 774 12.43 10.73 33.61
N PHE A 775 11.55 9.83 34.06
CA PHE A 775 11.83 8.39 34.19
C PHE A 775 10.56 7.58 33.99
N VAL A 776 10.64 6.56 33.14
CA VAL A 776 9.58 5.54 32.96
C VAL A 776 10.26 4.19 32.97
N GLY A 777 9.83 3.28 33.84
CA GLY A 777 10.38 1.94 33.93
C GLY A 777 9.38 0.96 34.51
N ASP A 778 9.72 -0.31 34.42
CA ASP A 778 8.97 -1.39 35.03
C ASP A 778 8.98 -1.25 36.56
N SER A 779 7.80 -1.31 37.19
CA SER A 779 7.66 -1.12 38.63
C SER A 779 8.36 -2.21 39.43
N ASP A 780 8.40 -3.43 38.90
CA ASP A 780 8.95 -4.59 39.59
C ASP A 780 10.48 -4.65 39.48
N LEU A 781 11.05 -3.93 38.50
CA LEU A 781 12.49 -3.86 38.22
C LEU A 781 13.07 -2.45 38.43
N GLU A 782 12.37 -1.59 39.18
CA GLU A 782 12.81 -0.19 39.43
C GLU A 782 14.17 -0.16 40.15
N LYS A 783 14.44 -1.11 41.05
CA LYS A 783 15.71 -1.21 41.78
C LYS A 783 16.88 -1.60 40.87
N GLU A 784 16.66 -2.55 39.98
CA GLU A 784 17.59 -3.00 38.97
C GLU A 784 17.88 -1.85 38.00
N ALA A 785 16.86 -1.16 37.51
CA ALA A 785 17.03 0.01 36.66
C ALA A 785 17.91 1.08 37.33
N LEU A 786 17.67 1.39 38.61
CA LEU A 786 18.48 2.35 39.36
C LEU A 786 19.91 1.87 39.59
N ARG A 787 20.15 0.57 39.77
CA ARG A 787 21.51 0.01 39.83
C ARG A 787 22.25 0.27 38.53
N VAL A 788 21.65 -0.10 37.39
CA VAL A 788 22.27 0.04 36.06
C VAL A 788 22.52 1.51 35.72
N MET A 789 21.59 2.41 36.08
CA MET A 789 21.80 3.86 35.93
C MET A 789 22.99 4.37 36.75
N LYS A 790 23.17 3.89 37.99
CA LYS A 790 24.32 4.28 38.83
C LYS A 790 25.63 3.73 38.29
N GLU A 791 25.64 2.50 37.77
CA GLU A 791 26.80 1.92 37.11
C GLU A 791 27.19 2.73 35.88
N PHE A 792 26.23 3.10 35.03
CA PHE A 792 26.46 3.99 33.88
C PHE A 792 27.04 5.35 34.28
N ALA A 793 26.46 5.98 35.31
CA ALA A 793 26.96 7.25 35.85
C ALA A 793 28.39 7.14 36.37
N TRP A 794 28.72 6.02 37.04
CA TRP A 794 30.06 5.72 37.52
C TRP A 794 31.05 5.47 36.39
N GLU A 795 30.66 4.76 35.32
CA GLU A 795 31.50 4.53 34.13
C GLU A 795 31.90 5.81 33.39
N HIS A 796 31.22 6.92 33.68
CA HIS A 796 31.37 8.21 33.02
C HIS A 796 31.91 9.29 33.95
N ASP A 797 32.24 8.94 35.20
CA ASP A 797 32.68 9.88 36.24
C ASP A 797 31.71 11.06 36.45
N MET A 798 30.40 10.82 36.24
CA MET A 798 29.36 11.83 36.36
C MET A 798 28.23 11.35 37.28
N PRO A 799 28.13 11.82 38.54
CA PRO A 799 27.10 11.34 39.45
C PRO A 799 25.68 11.73 38.99
N LEU A 800 24.72 10.85 39.29
CA LEU A 800 23.29 11.11 39.10
C LEU A 800 22.81 12.15 40.12
N ALA A 801 22.03 13.13 39.65
CA ALA A 801 21.43 14.17 40.47
C ALA A 801 19.97 14.46 40.05
N GLY A 802 19.26 15.25 40.85
CA GLY A 802 17.92 15.76 40.53
C GLY A 802 16.83 15.30 41.50
N LYS A 803 15.75 16.11 41.61
CA LYS A 803 14.64 15.85 42.54
C LYS A 803 13.92 14.53 42.26
N LEU A 804 13.82 14.13 40.99
CA LEU A 804 13.17 12.88 40.60
C LEU A 804 14.04 11.68 40.98
N TYR A 805 15.35 11.76 40.75
CA TYR A 805 16.29 10.72 41.17
C TYR A 805 16.31 10.52 42.69
N GLU A 806 16.30 11.58 43.50
CA GLU A 806 16.23 11.44 44.96
C GLU A 806 14.93 10.76 45.43
N LYS A 807 13.80 11.03 44.76
CA LYS A 807 12.54 10.32 45.02
C LYS A 807 12.63 8.84 44.66
N LEU A 808 13.18 8.51 43.49
CA LEU A 808 13.38 7.12 43.06
C LEU A 808 14.33 6.39 44.01
N ARG A 809 15.40 7.04 44.46
CA ARG A 809 16.36 6.49 45.44
C ARG A 809 15.73 6.23 46.82
N SER A 810 14.73 7.02 47.20
CA SER A 810 14.04 6.90 48.50
C SER A 810 12.97 5.80 48.55
N ARG A 811 12.52 5.33 47.39
CA ARG A 811 11.59 4.20 47.23
C ARG A 811 12.38 2.89 47.16
#